data_AF-A0A7L7VUV3-F1
#
_entry.id   AF-A0A7L7VUV3-F1
#
_cell.length_a   1.000
_cell.length_b   1.000
_cell.length_c   1.000
_cell.angle_alpha   90.00
_cell.angle_beta   90.00
_cell.angle_gamma   90.00
#
_symmetry.space_group_name_H-M   'P 1'
#
loop_
_entity.id
_entity.type
_entity.pdbx_description
1 polymer ?
#
loop_
_entity_poly.entity_id
_entity_poly.type
_entity_poly.pdbx_seq_one_letter_code
_entity_poly.pdbx_strand_id
1 'polypeptide(L)'
;MAEAVGEGGAQMGQRSARVTAAAPSASLNMGTTEAMSTEGTWMPTFGIQGMDVSSHQTSVNWQQQWNMGARFAYVKASEGNYYTSPTYSSQYQGARNVGMIRGAYHFAIPNWSSGADQARYFVQNGGGWTGDGYTLPPVLDFEFNPYEGRTINGFYFGNTCYGMSPAQLTSWVRDFGNAMLSMTGRLPAIYTNTSWWRQCLGDPTGFGDYPLWVAAYPSSPTNNAGPVPSSWGDYSIWQYSSTGPLAGDSNVWNGSYAGLKSFASGHAVNQQSAIGSAWAEAGGGDGRLGYPITNEICGLTGGGCYQAFEGGTIHYSPTSGAFASWGSIRAAWGTAGYEKGKLGYPVTNEICGLTGGGCYQGFQGGTIHYAPGTGAFSTTGPIRATWGTLGYEKGKLGYPVTNEICRLTGGGCYQGFQGGTIHYAPGVGAYATWGGIRATWGTLGYEKGKLGYPVTNEICGLTGGGCYQGFQGGTIHYAPGVGAYATWGGTRATWGTLGYEKGKLGYPVTNEICGLTGGGCYQGFQGGTIHYAPGVGAYATWGGIRATWGTLGYEKGKLGYPVTNEICGLTGGGCYQGFQGGTIHYAPGVGAYATWGGIRATWGTLGYEKGKLGYPVTNEICGLTGGGCYQGFQGGTIHYAPGVGAYATWGGIRATWGTLGYENGRLGYPAENPRCQSTSSECAQNFQHGAVSLTTAGTTVSYR
;
A
#
# COMPACT_ATOMS: atom_id res chain seq x y z
N MET A 1 63.07 -13.57 32.48
CA MET A 1 62.71 -14.38 31.30
C MET A 1 62.45 -13.49 30.09
N ALA A 2 61.57 -12.48 30.18
CA ALA A 2 61.28 -11.54 29.08
C ALA A 2 62.53 -10.89 28.46
N GLU A 3 63.46 -10.37 29.27
CA GLU A 3 64.72 -9.80 28.76
C GLU A 3 65.60 -10.84 28.04
N ALA A 4 65.50 -12.11 28.44
CA ALA A 4 66.37 -13.19 27.97
C ALA A 4 65.90 -13.83 26.65
N VAL A 5 64.62 -13.69 26.30
CA VAL A 5 64.12 -14.13 24.99
C VAL A 5 64.41 -13.11 23.88
N GLY A 6 64.91 -11.91 24.23
CA GLY A 6 65.28 -10.85 23.30
C GLY A 6 64.14 -9.87 23.03
N GLU A 7 64.49 -8.73 22.43
CA GLU A 7 63.54 -7.68 22.05
C GLU A 7 62.52 -8.24 21.04
N GLY A 8 61.23 -8.18 21.40
CA GLY A 8 60.12 -8.67 20.59
C GLY A 8 59.61 -10.08 20.89
N GLY A 9 60.44 -10.93 21.53
CA GLY A 9 60.11 -12.35 21.75
C GLY A 9 59.79 -13.10 20.44
N ALA A 10 59.02 -14.19 20.54
CA ALA A 10 58.54 -14.97 19.40
C ALA A 10 57.54 -14.19 18.53
N GLN A 11 57.51 -14.42 17.23
CA GLN A 11 56.49 -13.86 16.35
C GLN A 11 55.72 -14.99 15.67
N MET A 12 54.46 -14.73 15.33
CA MET A 12 53.61 -15.68 14.64
C MET A 12 54.25 -16.15 13.31
N GLY A 13 53.97 -17.37 12.89
CA GLY A 13 54.51 -17.94 11.65
C GLY A 13 55.92 -18.50 11.81
N GLN A 14 56.19 -19.21 12.90
CA GLN A 14 57.48 -19.88 13.11
C GLN A 14 57.80 -20.84 11.95
N ARG A 15 59.05 -20.78 11.48
CA ARG A 15 59.57 -21.44 10.25
C ARG A 15 59.08 -20.85 8.92
N SER A 16 58.39 -19.71 8.94
CA SER A 16 58.10 -18.95 7.72
C SER A 16 59.35 -18.26 7.15
N ALA A 17 59.26 -17.76 5.92
CA ALA A 17 60.39 -17.10 5.25
C ALA A 17 60.84 -15.83 5.98
N ARG A 18 59.91 -15.01 6.49
CA ARG A 18 60.24 -13.81 7.29
C ARG A 18 60.99 -14.16 8.57
N VAL A 19 60.54 -15.18 9.29
CA VAL A 19 61.15 -15.61 10.55
C VAL A 19 62.53 -16.22 10.31
N THR A 20 62.69 -17.03 9.27
CA THR A 20 63.96 -17.73 8.96
C THR A 20 65.01 -16.82 8.33
N ALA A 21 64.62 -15.78 7.59
CA ALA A 21 65.55 -14.82 7.00
C ALA A 21 66.16 -13.84 8.03
N ALA A 22 65.51 -13.63 9.18
CA ALA A 22 65.97 -12.70 10.21
C ALA A 22 67.16 -13.22 11.06
N ALA A 23 67.69 -14.41 10.79
CA ALA A 23 68.90 -14.94 11.42
C ALA A 23 70.09 -14.92 10.42
N PRO A 24 70.98 -13.91 10.50
CA PRO A 24 72.26 -14.18 11.17
C PRO A 24 72.85 -13.01 12.00
N SER A 25 73.75 -13.38 12.90
CA SER A 25 74.50 -12.53 13.84
C SER A 25 75.50 -11.57 13.18
N ALA A 26 75.59 -10.37 13.77
CA ALA A 26 76.73 -9.43 13.86
C ALA A 26 77.35 -8.84 12.57
N SER A 27 77.06 -7.56 12.31
CA SER A 27 78.04 -6.45 12.42
C SER A 27 77.37 -5.11 12.04
N LEU A 28 77.66 -4.07 12.83
CA LEU A 28 77.19 -2.70 12.63
C LEU A 28 77.71 -2.13 11.30
N ASN A 29 76.81 -1.52 10.52
CA ASN A 29 77.18 -0.36 9.70
C ASN A 29 75.99 0.59 9.51
N MET A 30 76.26 1.87 9.75
CA MET A 30 75.36 2.99 9.54
C MET A 30 75.11 3.24 8.05
N GLY A 31 73.83 3.46 7.70
CA GLY A 31 73.38 4.33 6.61
C GLY A 31 73.15 3.67 5.25
N THR A 32 71.88 3.50 4.87
CA THR A 32 71.18 4.10 3.70
C THR A 32 69.88 3.34 3.41
N THR A 33 68.90 4.08 2.88
CA THR A 33 67.58 3.63 2.34
C THR A 33 67.45 2.12 2.11
N GLU A 34 66.59 1.47 2.89
CA GLU A 34 66.18 0.07 2.65
C GLU A 34 65.59 -0.04 1.23
N ALA A 35 66.32 -0.72 0.36
CA ALA A 35 65.76 -1.27 -0.86
C ALA A 35 64.71 -2.31 -0.44
N MET A 36 63.49 -2.17 -0.95
CA MET A 36 62.42 -3.15 -0.80
C MET A 36 62.95 -4.53 -1.19
N SER A 37 63.23 -5.37 -0.20
CA SER A 37 63.23 -6.81 -0.37
C SER A 37 61.93 -7.17 -1.10
N THR A 38 61.99 -8.08 -2.06
CA THR A 38 60.84 -8.53 -2.86
C THR A 38 59.74 -9.09 -1.94
N GLU A 39 58.90 -8.20 -1.42
CA GLU A 39 57.67 -8.57 -0.74
C GLU A 39 56.76 -9.20 -1.78
N GLY A 40 56.17 -10.36 -1.45
CA GLY A 40 55.21 -10.99 -2.33
C GLY A 40 54.05 -10.02 -2.58
N THR A 41 53.82 -9.62 -3.83
CA THR A 41 52.78 -8.63 -4.17
C THR A 41 51.38 -9.22 -4.27
N TRP A 42 51.26 -10.55 -4.13
CA TRP A 42 50.03 -11.27 -4.38
C TRP A 42 49.14 -11.30 -3.13
N MET A 43 47.84 -11.14 -3.33
CA MET A 43 46.78 -11.33 -2.34
C MET A 43 45.69 -12.26 -2.91
N PRO A 44 45.05 -13.11 -2.09
CA PRO A 44 43.86 -13.84 -2.50
C PRO A 44 42.78 -12.90 -3.04
N THR A 45 42.06 -13.33 -4.07
CA THR A 45 41.03 -12.50 -4.72
C THR A 45 39.66 -12.59 -4.05
N PHE A 46 39.58 -13.25 -2.89
CA PHE A 46 38.37 -13.43 -2.10
C PHE A 46 38.56 -12.90 -0.69
N GLY A 47 37.47 -12.83 0.04
CA GLY A 47 37.49 -12.50 1.47
C GLY A 47 37.90 -11.07 1.75
N ILE A 48 38.13 -10.79 3.02
CA ILE A 48 38.58 -9.48 3.50
C ILE A 48 40.05 -9.57 3.85
N GLN A 49 40.88 -8.68 3.31
CA GLN A 49 42.31 -8.67 3.61
C GLN A 49 42.56 -8.12 5.03
N GLY A 50 43.57 -8.66 5.69
CA GLY A 50 44.03 -8.22 7.00
C GLY A 50 45.47 -8.60 7.22
N MET A 51 45.98 -8.27 8.41
CA MET A 51 47.38 -8.51 8.75
C MET A 51 47.54 -8.89 10.21
N ASP A 52 48.72 -9.38 10.57
CA ASP A 52 49.13 -9.45 11.96
C ASP A 52 50.54 -8.90 12.17
N VAL A 53 50.75 -8.28 13.33
CA VAL A 53 52.00 -7.58 13.66
C VAL A 53 52.44 -7.89 15.08
N SER A 54 53.74 -7.74 15.31
CA SER A 54 54.36 -7.84 16.63
C SER A 54 55.39 -6.72 16.81
N SER A 55 56.16 -6.73 17.89
CA SER A 55 57.23 -5.75 18.11
C SER A 55 58.36 -5.83 17.07
N HIS A 56 58.40 -6.88 16.24
CA HIS A 56 59.30 -6.95 15.09
C HIS A 56 58.93 -5.96 13.98
N GLN A 57 57.71 -5.40 13.99
CA GLN A 57 57.32 -4.25 13.17
C GLN A 57 57.33 -2.98 14.03
N THR A 58 58.52 -2.42 14.25
CA THR A 58 58.75 -1.28 15.17
C THR A 58 57.93 -0.03 14.81
N SER A 59 57.55 0.13 13.54
CA SER A 59 56.56 1.11 13.11
C SER A 59 55.69 0.55 11.98
N VAL A 60 54.40 0.92 11.96
CA VAL A 60 53.43 0.49 10.93
C VAL A 60 52.72 1.71 10.39
N ASN A 61 52.80 1.95 9.09
CA ASN A 61 51.99 2.96 8.42
C ASN A 61 50.56 2.43 8.18
N TRP A 62 49.71 2.54 9.20
CA TRP A 62 48.35 1.99 9.18
C TRP A 62 47.48 2.53 8.04
N GLN A 63 47.65 3.80 7.67
CA GLN A 63 46.88 4.39 6.57
C GLN A 63 47.27 3.77 5.22
N GLN A 64 48.57 3.49 5.03
CA GLN A 64 49.03 2.76 3.85
C GLN A 64 48.45 1.34 3.82
N GLN A 65 48.48 0.61 4.95
CA GLN A 65 47.91 -0.74 5.02
C GLN A 65 46.40 -0.74 4.68
N TRP A 66 45.66 0.26 5.18
CA TRP A 66 44.25 0.46 4.83
C TRP A 66 44.05 0.71 3.33
N ASN A 67 44.88 1.57 2.73
CA ASN A 67 44.83 1.88 1.30
C ASN A 67 45.18 0.67 0.42
N MET A 68 46.00 -0.26 0.94
CA MET A 68 46.31 -1.55 0.30
C MET A 68 45.18 -2.58 0.42
N GLY A 69 44.09 -2.25 1.12
CA GLY A 69 42.90 -3.09 1.21
C GLY A 69 42.70 -3.80 2.55
N ALA A 70 43.64 -3.70 3.50
CA ALA A 70 43.48 -4.30 4.81
C ALA A 70 42.30 -3.67 5.57
N ARG A 71 41.48 -4.51 6.21
CA ARG A 71 40.32 -4.08 7.03
C ARG A 71 40.32 -4.69 8.43
N PHE A 72 41.23 -5.61 8.71
CA PHE A 72 41.48 -6.07 10.07
C PHE A 72 42.97 -6.27 10.39
N ALA A 73 43.29 -6.23 11.68
CA ALA A 73 44.62 -6.52 12.19
C ALA A 73 44.59 -7.34 13.49
N TYR A 74 45.53 -8.27 13.64
CA TYR A 74 45.85 -8.88 14.93
C TYR A 74 47.20 -8.37 15.45
N VAL A 75 47.30 -8.09 16.75
CA VAL A 75 48.53 -7.54 17.34
C VAL A 75 49.00 -8.44 18.48
N LYS A 76 50.29 -8.80 18.48
CA LYS A 76 50.87 -9.57 19.60
C LYS A 76 50.73 -8.78 20.89
N ALA A 77 50.07 -9.35 21.88
CA ALA A 77 49.97 -8.74 23.21
C ALA A 77 50.96 -9.36 24.20
N SER A 78 51.10 -10.69 24.18
CA SER A 78 51.94 -11.39 25.16
C SER A 78 52.46 -12.74 24.66
N GLU A 79 53.39 -13.30 25.43
CA GLU A 79 53.98 -14.62 25.23
C GLU A 79 54.33 -15.23 26.59
N GLY A 80 54.00 -16.52 26.77
CA GLY A 80 54.12 -17.15 28.08
C GLY A 80 53.36 -16.38 29.16
N ASN A 81 53.75 -16.50 30.43
CA ASN A 81 53.25 -15.61 31.48
C ASN A 81 54.31 -14.59 31.94
N TYR A 82 55.22 -14.22 31.03
CA TYR A 82 56.37 -13.36 31.35
C TYR A 82 56.62 -12.20 30.38
N TYR A 83 56.21 -12.29 29.11
CA TYR A 83 56.47 -11.24 28.12
C TYR A 83 55.19 -10.48 27.74
N THR A 84 55.24 -9.15 27.81
CA THR A 84 54.27 -8.25 27.20
C THR A 84 54.90 -7.47 26.07
N SER A 85 54.15 -7.27 24.99
CA SER A 85 54.62 -6.52 23.82
C SER A 85 54.61 -5.01 24.13
N PRO A 86 55.77 -4.33 24.12
CA PRO A 86 55.84 -2.89 24.40
C PRO A 86 55.18 -2.06 23.29
N THR A 87 55.04 -2.61 22.08
CA THR A 87 54.39 -1.96 20.92
C THR A 87 52.90 -2.26 20.83
N TYR A 88 52.35 -3.14 21.67
CA TYR A 88 50.94 -3.57 21.57
C TYR A 88 49.97 -2.40 21.54
N SER A 89 50.08 -1.47 22.50
CA SER A 89 49.12 -0.38 22.63
C SER A 89 49.11 0.53 21.39
N SER A 90 50.30 0.91 20.88
CA SER A 90 50.42 1.78 19.71
C SER A 90 49.95 1.09 18.43
N GLN A 91 50.27 -0.19 18.24
CA GLN A 91 49.84 -0.97 17.08
C GLN A 91 48.33 -1.23 17.10
N TYR A 92 47.79 -1.66 18.24
CA TYR A 92 46.37 -1.98 18.41
C TYR A 92 45.48 -0.75 18.19
N GLN A 93 45.86 0.40 18.75
CA GLN A 93 45.13 1.65 18.53
C GLN A 93 45.38 2.24 17.13
N GLY A 94 46.61 2.13 16.61
CA GLY A 94 46.94 2.61 15.26
C GLY A 94 46.08 1.95 14.18
N ALA A 95 45.89 0.63 14.25
CA ALA A 95 44.98 -0.10 13.37
C ALA A 95 43.52 0.41 13.51
N ARG A 96 43.06 0.60 14.75
CA ARG A 96 41.68 1.06 14.98
C ARG A 96 41.44 2.48 14.45
N ASN A 97 42.41 3.38 14.60
CA ASN A 97 42.33 4.78 14.20
C ASN A 97 42.08 4.96 12.71
N VAL A 98 42.55 4.04 11.86
CA VAL A 98 42.28 4.05 10.41
C VAL A 98 41.03 3.29 10.01
N GLY A 99 40.30 2.71 10.97
CA GLY A 99 39.01 2.04 10.74
C GLY A 99 39.04 0.51 10.84
N MET A 100 40.19 -0.12 11.09
CA MET A 100 40.29 -1.58 11.09
C MET A 100 39.58 -2.21 12.28
N ILE A 101 38.97 -3.37 12.03
CA ILE A 101 38.58 -4.33 13.08
C ILE A 101 39.88 -4.93 13.64
N ARG A 102 40.02 -5.08 14.95
CA ARG A 102 41.31 -5.45 15.56
C ARG A 102 41.17 -6.50 16.65
N GLY A 103 42.18 -7.34 16.76
CA GLY A 103 42.29 -8.38 17.79
C GLY A 103 43.70 -8.45 18.36
N ALA A 104 43.83 -9.23 19.42
CA ALA A 104 45.12 -9.51 20.04
C ALA A 104 45.45 -10.99 19.91
N TYR A 105 46.73 -11.34 19.87
CA TYR A 105 47.18 -12.73 19.97
C TYR A 105 48.20 -12.96 21.07
N HIS A 106 48.25 -14.21 21.53
CA HIS A 106 49.13 -14.71 22.57
C HIS A 106 50.00 -15.86 22.04
N PHE A 107 51.32 -15.71 22.09
CA PHE A 107 52.24 -16.78 21.71
C PHE A 107 52.41 -17.80 22.85
N ALA A 108 51.96 -19.03 22.61
CA ALA A 108 51.96 -20.07 23.64
C ALA A 108 53.35 -20.62 23.93
N ILE A 109 53.68 -20.80 25.22
CA ILE A 109 54.86 -21.56 25.65
C ILE A 109 54.38 -22.69 26.59
N PRO A 110 53.91 -23.84 26.06
CA PRO A 110 53.10 -24.78 26.84
C PRO A 110 53.86 -25.52 27.95
N ASN A 111 55.17 -25.71 27.76
CA ASN A 111 56.02 -26.36 28.76
C ASN A 111 56.48 -25.42 29.89
N TRP A 112 56.18 -24.13 29.80
CA TRP A 112 56.56 -23.13 30.80
C TRP A 112 55.55 -22.98 31.93
N SER A 113 54.25 -22.93 31.61
CA SER A 113 53.17 -22.77 32.59
C SER A 113 51.86 -23.36 32.07
N SER A 114 50.83 -23.45 32.91
CA SER A 114 49.51 -23.95 32.49
C SER A 114 48.85 -23.06 31.43
N GLY A 115 47.88 -23.64 30.70
CA GLY A 115 47.09 -22.90 29.72
C GLY A 115 46.26 -21.81 30.38
N ALA A 116 45.65 -22.13 31.53
CA ALA A 116 44.89 -21.16 32.31
C ALA A 116 45.75 -19.97 32.79
N ASP A 117 47.00 -20.19 33.18
CA ASP A 117 47.88 -19.09 33.62
C ASP A 117 48.26 -18.16 32.46
N GLN A 118 48.54 -18.72 31.28
CA GLN A 118 48.81 -17.91 30.09
C GLN A 118 47.56 -17.17 29.59
N ALA A 119 46.39 -17.80 29.67
CA ALA A 119 45.12 -17.14 29.36
C ALA A 119 44.86 -15.94 30.27
N ARG A 120 45.05 -16.10 31.60
CA ARG A 120 44.90 -14.99 32.56
C ARG A 120 45.89 -13.87 32.27
N TYR A 121 47.15 -14.22 32.02
CA TYR A 121 48.18 -13.25 31.68
C TYR A 121 47.83 -12.51 30.37
N PHE A 122 47.34 -13.21 29.36
CA PHE A 122 46.92 -12.61 28.11
C PHE A 122 45.77 -11.62 28.30
N VAL A 123 44.69 -12.03 28.98
CA VAL A 123 43.54 -11.14 29.24
C VAL A 123 43.96 -9.87 29.99
N GLN A 124 44.84 -10.00 30.99
CA GLN A 124 45.37 -8.86 31.75
C GLN A 124 46.21 -7.89 30.90
N ASN A 125 46.75 -8.35 29.78
CA ASN A 125 47.73 -7.61 28.98
C ASN A 125 47.30 -7.36 27.52
N GLY A 126 45.99 -7.43 27.21
CA GLY A 126 45.45 -7.05 25.89
C GLY A 126 44.57 -8.11 25.22
N GLY A 127 44.46 -9.31 25.79
CA GLY A 127 43.61 -10.40 25.31
C GLY A 127 42.14 -10.30 25.73
N GLY A 128 41.69 -9.16 26.25
CA GLY A 128 40.29 -8.93 26.57
C GLY A 128 39.41 -8.83 25.31
N TRP A 129 38.11 -9.12 25.46
CA TRP A 129 37.14 -9.01 24.36
C TRP A 129 35.88 -8.25 24.79
N THR A 130 35.31 -7.52 23.85
CA THR A 130 34.00 -6.89 23.97
C THR A 130 33.24 -7.07 22.66
N GLY A 131 31.94 -7.33 22.71
CA GLY A 131 31.06 -7.46 21.54
C GLY A 131 30.74 -6.13 20.83
N ASP A 132 31.71 -5.23 20.71
CA ASP A 132 31.57 -3.90 20.10
C ASP A 132 31.53 -3.92 18.55
N GLY A 133 31.73 -5.10 17.94
CA GLY A 133 31.82 -5.28 16.50
C GLY A 133 33.15 -4.79 15.90
N TYR A 134 34.10 -4.37 16.73
CA TYR A 134 35.45 -3.98 16.31
C TYR A 134 36.53 -4.83 16.96
N THR A 135 36.20 -5.57 18.03
CA THR A 135 37.12 -6.43 18.80
C THR A 135 36.98 -7.87 18.36
N LEU A 136 38.00 -8.37 17.68
CA LEU A 136 38.01 -9.77 17.29
C LEU A 136 38.25 -10.68 18.50
N PRO A 137 37.77 -11.94 18.44
CA PRO A 137 38.10 -12.95 19.44
C PRO A 137 39.61 -13.02 19.67
N PRO A 138 40.06 -13.15 20.93
CA PRO A 138 41.48 -13.30 21.23
C PRO A 138 42.05 -14.54 20.54
N VAL A 139 43.31 -14.47 20.09
CA VAL A 139 43.95 -15.59 19.39
C VAL A 139 44.97 -16.29 20.28
N LEU A 140 44.88 -17.61 20.32
CA LEU A 140 45.95 -18.48 20.79
C LEU A 140 46.83 -18.84 19.59
N ASP A 141 48.08 -18.37 19.61
CA ASP A 141 49.10 -18.77 18.67
C ASP A 141 49.78 -20.06 19.18
N PHE A 142 49.41 -21.19 18.57
CA PHE A 142 49.78 -22.54 18.97
C PHE A 142 50.51 -23.25 17.83
N GLU A 143 51.82 -23.04 17.78
CA GLU A 143 52.65 -23.47 16.66
C GLU A 143 54.05 -23.96 17.06
N PHE A 144 54.92 -24.15 16.06
CA PHE A 144 56.30 -24.58 16.20
C PHE A 144 57.01 -23.85 17.34
N ASN A 145 57.72 -24.61 18.17
CA ASN A 145 58.50 -24.04 19.26
C ASN A 145 59.59 -23.08 18.74
N PRO A 146 59.52 -21.78 19.04
CA PRO A 146 60.48 -20.78 18.56
C PRO A 146 61.86 -20.93 19.21
N TYR A 147 61.94 -21.67 20.32
CA TYR A 147 63.15 -21.87 21.11
C TYR A 147 63.60 -23.32 21.14
N GLU A 148 63.21 -24.11 20.13
CA GLU A 148 63.59 -25.51 19.99
C GLU A 148 65.08 -25.75 20.26
N GLY A 149 65.38 -26.68 21.17
CA GLY A 149 66.74 -27.07 21.55
C GLY A 149 67.50 -26.07 22.43
N ARG A 150 66.91 -24.92 22.78
CA ARG A 150 67.59 -23.87 23.55
C ARG A 150 67.35 -24.00 25.05
N THR A 151 68.37 -23.66 25.83
CA THR A 151 68.25 -23.36 27.26
C THR A 151 68.46 -21.87 27.45
N ILE A 152 67.46 -21.17 28.00
CA ILE A 152 67.52 -19.73 28.27
C ILE A 152 67.20 -19.51 29.75
N ASN A 153 68.06 -18.79 30.45
CA ASN A 153 67.98 -18.58 31.91
C ASN A 153 67.75 -19.88 32.70
N GLY A 154 68.43 -20.96 32.31
CA GLY A 154 68.35 -22.26 32.98
C GLY A 154 67.11 -23.10 32.65
N PHE A 155 66.17 -22.60 31.85
CA PHE A 155 65.00 -23.36 31.39
C PHE A 155 65.23 -23.93 29.99
N TYR A 156 65.06 -25.25 29.83
CA TYR A 156 65.16 -25.93 28.53
C TYR A 156 63.79 -25.94 27.83
N PHE A 157 63.73 -25.37 26.63
CA PHE A 157 62.48 -25.16 25.90
C PHE A 157 61.99 -26.40 25.13
N GLY A 158 62.72 -27.51 25.14
CA GLY A 158 62.27 -28.76 24.51
C GLY A 158 62.47 -28.79 22.99
N ASN A 159 61.80 -29.75 22.33
CA ASN A 159 61.86 -29.93 20.88
C ASN A 159 60.79 -29.08 20.16
N THR A 160 60.56 -29.30 18.86
CA THR A 160 59.50 -28.65 18.08
C THR A 160 58.08 -28.77 18.66
N CYS A 161 57.83 -29.76 19.52
CA CYS A 161 56.58 -29.99 20.25
C CYS A 161 56.73 -29.68 21.75
N TYR A 162 57.66 -28.78 22.12
CA TYR A 162 57.94 -28.34 23.49
C TYR A 162 58.41 -29.43 24.46
N GLY A 163 58.78 -30.62 23.95
CA GLY A 163 59.09 -31.80 24.77
C GLY A 163 57.85 -32.43 25.42
N MET A 164 56.66 -32.12 24.93
CA MET A 164 55.39 -32.58 25.48
C MET A 164 54.75 -33.63 24.57
N SER A 165 53.98 -34.54 25.16
CA SER A 165 53.19 -35.51 24.39
C SER A 165 51.95 -34.87 23.75
N PRO A 166 51.38 -35.48 22.69
CA PRO A 166 50.13 -35.05 22.09
C PRO A 166 48.98 -34.82 23.07
N ALA A 167 48.82 -35.71 24.05
CA ALA A 167 47.78 -35.61 25.07
C ALA A 167 48.00 -34.41 26.01
N GLN A 168 49.25 -34.13 26.39
CA GLN A 168 49.58 -32.97 27.23
C GLN A 168 49.31 -31.65 26.50
N LEU A 169 49.71 -31.54 25.22
CA LEU A 169 49.43 -30.34 24.42
C LEU A 169 47.92 -30.16 24.19
N THR A 170 47.20 -31.24 23.88
CA THR A 170 45.73 -31.20 23.73
C THR A 170 45.04 -30.73 25.01
N SER A 171 45.46 -31.26 26.17
CA SER A 171 44.92 -30.82 27.47
C SER A 171 45.24 -29.35 27.75
N TRP A 172 46.43 -28.90 27.37
CA TRP A 172 46.87 -27.52 27.58
C TRP A 172 46.02 -26.52 26.77
N VAL A 173 45.75 -26.81 25.49
CA VAL A 173 44.89 -25.96 24.64
C VAL A 173 43.49 -25.86 25.22
N ARG A 174 42.91 -26.97 25.71
CA ARG A 174 41.60 -26.97 26.35
C ARG A 174 41.59 -26.16 27.63
N ASP A 175 42.63 -26.25 28.45
CA ASP A 175 42.78 -25.47 29.68
C ASP A 175 42.83 -23.96 29.38
N PHE A 176 43.64 -23.55 28.40
CA PHE A 176 43.69 -22.17 27.91
C PHE A 176 42.32 -21.69 27.39
N GLY A 177 41.70 -22.48 26.50
CA GLY A 177 40.42 -22.13 25.88
C GLY A 177 39.28 -22.00 26.88
N ASN A 178 39.19 -22.92 27.85
CA ASN A 178 38.19 -22.86 28.91
C ASN A 178 38.38 -21.63 29.81
N ALA A 179 39.63 -21.28 30.14
CA ALA A 179 39.93 -20.09 30.91
C ALA A 179 39.53 -18.81 30.15
N MET A 180 39.85 -18.72 28.85
CA MET A 180 39.43 -17.61 27.99
C MET A 180 37.91 -17.50 27.91
N LEU A 181 37.19 -18.61 27.71
CA LEU A 181 35.73 -18.62 27.68
C LEU A 181 35.13 -18.11 28.98
N SER A 182 35.68 -18.52 30.13
CA SER A 182 35.19 -18.08 31.45
C SER A 182 35.38 -16.58 31.69
N MET A 183 36.47 -15.98 31.20
CA MET A 183 36.81 -14.58 31.44
C MET A 183 36.22 -13.62 30.40
N THR A 184 36.06 -14.09 29.15
CA THR A 184 35.71 -13.23 28.01
C THR A 184 34.36 -13.56 27.38
N GLY A 185 33.78 -14.72 27.71
CA GLY A 185 32.60 -15.25 27.02
C GLY A 185 32.88 -15.79 25.61
N ARG A 186 34.16 -15.87 25.20
CA ARG A 186 34.58 -16.35 23.87
C ARG A 186 35.67 -17.41 24.00
N LEU A 187 35.55 -18.48 23.21
CA LEU A 187 36.71 -19.33 22.92
C LEU A 187 37.71 -18.53 22.07
N PRO A 188 39.01 -18.74 22.27
CA PRO A 188 40.02 -18.09 21.44
C PRO A 188 39.99 -18.67 20.03
N ALA A 189 40.32 -17.87 19.03
CA ALA A 189 40.70 -18.41 17.73
C ALA A 189 42.05 -19.12 17.86
N ILE A 190 42.22 -20.28 17.23
CA ILE A 190 43.48 -21.03 17.24
C ILE A 190 44.23 -20.72 15.95
N TYR A 191 45.37 -20.06 16.09
CA TYR A 191 46.35 -19.98 15.02
C TYR A 191 47.25 -21.22 15.06
N THR A 192 47.38 -21.91 13.92
CA THR A 192 48.28 -23.07 13.81
C THR A 192 48.63 -23.42 12.37
N ASN A 193 49.70 -24.20 12.19
CA ASN A 193 50.03 -24.85 10.93
C ASN A 193 49.50 -26.29 10.91
N THR A 194 48.84 -26.70 9.82
CA THR A 194 48.25 -28.05 9.70
C THR A 194 49.26 -29.17 9.95
N SER A 195 50.49 -29.05 9.45
CA SER A 195 51.52 -30.09 9.61
C SER A 195 51.98 -30.21 11.06
N TRP A 196 52.17 -29.06 11.73
CA TRP A 196 52.57 -29.04 13.13
C TRP A 196 51.46 -29.56 14.04
N TRP A 197 50.20 -29.16 13.81
CA TRP A 197 49.07 -29.64 14.59
C TRP A 197 48.94 -31.18 14.52
N ARG A 198 49.07 -31.74 13.31
CA ARG A 198 49.06 -33.20 13.10
C ARG A 198 50.25 -33.88 13.78
N GLN A 199 51.45 -33.32 13.64
CA GLN A 199 52.66 -33.90 14.21
C GLN A 199 52.68 -33.86 15.74
N CYS A 200 52.39 -32.70 16.33
CA CYS A 200 52.60 -32.46 17.75
C CYS A 200 51.37 -32.78 18.61
N LEU A 201 50.15 -32.66 18.08
CA LEU A 201 48.92 -32.99 18.83
C LEU A 201 48.28 -34.30 18.37
N GLY A 202 48.72 -34.88 17.25
CA GLY A 202 48.12 -36.12 16.72
C GLY A 202 46.75 -35.90 16.07
N ASP A 203 46.47 -34.69 15.58
CA ASP A 203 45.22 -34.29 14.92
C ASP A 203 43.94 -34.61 15.74
N PRO A 204 43.82 -34.11 16.99
CA PRO A 204 42.70 -34.45 17.87
C PRO A 204 41.39 -33.85 17.36
N THR A 205 40.28 -34.53 17.67
CA THR A 205 38.91 -34.04 17.45
C THR A 205 38.42 -33.13 18.59
N GLY A 206 37.26 -32.48 18.40
CA GLY A 206 36.59 -31.71 19.44
C GLY A 206 37.16 -30.29 19.66
N PHE A 207 37.69 -29.68 18.60
CA PHE A 207 38.07 -28.26 18.54
C PHE A 207 37.25 -27.46 17.51
N GLY A 208 36.22 -28.06 16.89
CA GLY A 208 35.42 -27.39 15.85
C GLY A 208 34.70 -26.12 16.30
N ASP A 209 34.48 -25.93 17.61
CA ASP A 209 33.90 -24.70 18.18
C ASP A 209 34.91 -23.55 18.29
N TYR A 210 36.21 -23.82 18.16
CA TYR A 210 37.26 -22.80 18.11
C TYR A 210 37.37 -22.28 16.68
N PRO A 211 37.35 -20.96 16.44
CA PRO A 211 37.65 -20.44 15.11
C PRO A 211 39.08 -20.81 14.69
N LEU A 212 39.26 -21.30 13.47
CA LEU A 212 40.58 -21.66 12.96
C LEU A 212 41.20 -20.48 12.20
N TRP A 213 42.44 -20.14 12.57
CA TRP A 213 43.34 -19.32 11.78
C TRP A 213 44.47 -20.21 11.26
N VAL A 214 44.39 -20.61 9.99
CA VAL A 214 45.36 -21.55 9.43
C VAL A 214 46.56 -20.82 8.82
N ALA A 215 47.76 -21.29 9.13
CA ALA A 215 49.01 -20.84 8.52
C ALA A 215 49.39 -21.76 7.36
N ALA A 216 49.32 -21.25 6.12
CA ALA A 216 49.71 -22.00 4.93
C ALA A 216 50.28 -21.06 3.86
N TYR A 217 51.53 -21.27 3.47
CA TYR A 217 52.24 -20.41 2.52
C TYR A 217 52.46 -21.15 1.19
N PRO A 218 51.56 -21.00 0.21
CA PRO A 218 51.69 -21.67 -1.07
C PRO A 218 52.88 -21.09 -1.86
N SER A 219 53.55 -21.94 -2.65
CA SER A 219 54.69 -21.53 -3.48
C SER A 219 54.31 -20.69 -4.70
N SER A 220 53.01 -20.53 -4.96
CA SER A 220 52.47 -19.69 -6.05
C SER A 220 51.08 -19.15 -5.68
N PRO A 221 50.64 -18.03 -6.29
CA PRO A 221 49.31 -17.46 -6.10
C PRO A 221 48.14 -18.46 -6.19
N THR A 222 47.26 -18.50 -5.19
CA THR A 222 46.09 -19.41 -5.16
C THR A 222 45.01 -18.94 -4.17
N ASN A 223 43.73 -19.24 -4.45
CA ASN A 223 42.64 -18.98 -3.48
C ASN A 223 42.35 -20.19 -2.58
N ASN A 224 43.32 -21.09 -2.41
CA ASN A 224 43.15 -22.31 -1.64
C ASN A 224 44.29 -22.45 -0.62
N ALA A 225 43.93 -22.42 0.67
CA ALA A 225 44.83 -22.62 1.80
C ALA A 225 45.33 -24.08 1.93
N GLY A 226 44.71 -25.01 1.20
CA GLY A 226 44.97 -26.44 1.33
C GLY A 226 44.21 -27.07 2.50
N PRO A 227 44.57 -28.31 2.89
CA PRO A 227 43.86 -29.03 3.93
C PRO A 227 44.08 -28.40 5.32
N VAL A 228 42.99 -28.31 6.08
CA VAL A 228 42.99 -27.92 7.50
C VAL A 228 43.08 -29.15 8.42
N PRO A 229 43.38 -28.99 9.73
CA PRO A 229 43.31 -30.11 10.67
C PRO A 229 41.89 -30.67 10.81
N SER A 230 41.77 -31.95 11.17
CA SER A 230 40.53 -32.73 11.10
C SER A 230 39.39 -32.25 12.01
N SER A 231 39.72 -31.48 13.06
CA SER A 231 38.72 -30.85 13.94
C SER A 231 37.85 -29.81 13.22
N TRP A 232 38.31 -29.27 12.08
CA TRP A 232 37.65 -28.19 11.36
C TRP A 232 37.22 -28.63 9.97
N GLY A 233 36.03 -28.20 9.56
CA GLY A 233 35.56 -28.34 8.18
C GLY A 233 36.15 -27.28 7.24
N ASP A 234 36.46 -26.09 7.77
CA ASP A 234 37.05 -24.97 7.06
C ASP A 234 37.74 -24.00 8.04
N TYR A 235 38.47 -22.99 7.54
CA TYR A 235 39.10 -21.95 8.33
C TYR A 235 38.29 -20.64 8.36
N SER A 236 38.42 -19.89 9.45
CA SER A 236 37.89 -18.52 9.56
C SER A 236 38.87 -17.49 8.98
N ILE A 237 40.16 -17.67 9.25
CA ILE A 237 41.24 -16.80 8.75
C ILE A 237 42.33 -17.67 8.15
N TRP A 238 42.92 -17.20 7.06
CA TRP A 238 44.10 -17.82 6.46
C TRP A 238 45.24 -16.82 6.43
N GLN A 239 46.36 -17.17 7.07
CA GLN A 239 47.64 -16.49 6.86
C GLN A 239 48.30 -17.07 5.61
N TYR A 240 48.25 -16.32 4.51
CA TYR A 240 48.66 -16.79 3.19
C TYR A 240 50.08 -16.39 2.81
N SER A 241 50.64 -15.39 3.48
CA SER A 241 52.00 -14.93 3.22
C SER A 241 52.64 -14.37 4.49
N SER A 242 53.88 -14.76 4.72
CA SER A 242 54.74 -14.15 5.75
C SER A 242 55.62 -13.05 5.19
N THR A 243 55.62 -12.78 3.88
CA THR A 243 56.58 -11.85 3.25
C THR A 243 55.90 -10.66 2.61
N GLY A 244 54.66 -10.37 3.00
CA GLY A 244 53.89 -9.26 2.46
C GLY A 244 52.74 -9.72 1.56
N PRO A 245 52.05 -8.78 0.91
CA PRO A 245 52.47 -7.40 0.70
C PRO A 245 52.23 -6.45 1.89
N LEU A 246 51.60 -6.90 2.97
CA LEU A 246 51.37 -6.06 4.15
C LEU A 246 52.61 -6.01 5.06
N ALA A 247 52.73 -4.96 5.89
CA ALA A 247 53.92 -4.72 6.71
C ALA A 247 54.21 -5.85 7.74
N GLY A 248 53.17 -6.59 8.11
CA GLY A 248 53.21 -7.79 8.94
C GLY A 248 53.01 -9.06 8.10
N ASP A 249 52.54 -10.13 8.72
CA ASP A 249 52.08 -11.27 7.94
C ASP A 249 50.70 -10.97 7.33
N SER A 250 50.48 -11.43 6.10
CA SER A 250 49.28 -11.15 5.32
C SER A 250 48.24 -12.23 5.52
N ASN A 251 47.01 -11.78 5.81
CA ASN A 251 45.89 -12.61 6.20
C ASN A 251 44.65 -12.32 5.37
N VAL A 252 43.77 -13.30 5.26
CA VAL A 252 42.45 -13.14 4.66
C VAL A 252 41.38 -13.76 5.56
N TRP A 253 40.31 -13.01 5.82
CA TRP A 253 39.09 -13.50 6.45
C TRP A 253 38.23 -14.22 5.41
N ASN A 254 37.79 -15.43 5.72
CA ASN A 254 36.94 -16.25 4.87
C ASN A 254 35.47 -15.83 4.99
N GLY A 255 35.09 -14.79 4.24
CA GLY A 255 33.71 -14.29 4.19
C GLY A 255 33.63 -12.79 3.88
N SER A 256 32.46 -12.20 4.13
CA SER A 256 32.23 -10.77 3.92
C SER A 256 32.70 -9.91 5.10
N TYR A 257 32.84 -8.59 4.89
CA TYR A 257 33.17 -7.64 5.97
C TYR A 257 32.09 -7.60 7.06
N ALA A 258 30.84 -7.79 6.64
CA ALA A 258 29.68 -8.04 7.48
C ALA A 258 29.88 -9.26 8.41
N GLY A 259 30.23 -10.40 7.83
CA GLY A 259 30.56 -11.62 8.58
C GLY A 259 31.72 -11.41 9.55
N LEU A 260 32.76 -10.68 9.15
CA LEU A 260 33.87 -10.30 10.02
C LEU A 260 33.43 -9.43 11.20
N LYS A 261 32.51 -8.49 10.97
CA LYS A 261 31.94 -7.62 12.02
C LYS A 261 31.04 -8.41 12.97
N SER A 262 30.25 -9.34 12.47
CA SER A 262 29.46 -10.28 13.30
C SER A 262 30.38 -11.19 14.12
N PHE A 263 31.48 -11.66 13.51
CA PHE A 263 32.50 -12.41 14.21
C PHE A 263 33.19 -11.56 15.30
N ALA A 264 33.38 -10.26 15.10
CA ALA A 264 33.85 -9.37 16.15
C ALA A 264 32.79 -9.12 17.24
N SER A 265 31.51 -8.98 16.89
CA SER A 265 30.44 -8.69 17.86
C SER A 265 30.03 -9.91 18.71
N GLY A 266 30.29 -11.12 18.22
CA GLY A 266 29.89 -12.36 18.89
C GLY A 266 28.40 -12.67 18.76
N HIS A 267 27.69 -11.99 17.86
CA HIS A 267 26.30 -12.32 17.56
C HIS A 267 26.25 -13.64 16.81
N ALA A 268 25.38 -14.54 17.26
CA ALA A 268 25.23 -15.87 16.70
C ALA A 268 23.76 -16.17 16.42
N VAL A 269 23.54 -17.00 15.40
CA VAL A 269 22.25 -17.62 15.12
C VAL A 269 22.20 -18.95 15.86
N ASN A 270 21.19 -19.15 16.70
CA ASN A 270 20.93 -20.45 17.30
C ASN A 270 20.38 -21.39 16.22
N GLN A 271 21.21 -22.28 15.69
CA GLN A 271 20.84 -23.15 14.58
C GLN A 271 19.73 -24.15 14.93
N GLN A 272 19.49 -24.39 16.22
CA GLN A 272 18.41 -25.25 16.71
C GLN A 272 17.09 -24.50 16.91
N SER A 273 17.06 -23.16 16.79
CA SER A 273 15.83 -22.38 16.91
C SER A 273 15.06 -22.32 15.58
N ALA A 274 13.76 -22.02 15.67
CA ALA A 274 12.93 -21.79 14.49
C ALA A 274 13.45 -20.61 13.64
N ILE A 275 14.04 -19.60 14.30
CA ILE A 275 14.69 -18.47 13.63
C ILE A 275 15.94 -18.94 12.89
N GLY A 276 16.77 -19.79 13.51
CA GLY A 276 17.95 -20.36 12.85
C GLY A 276 17.61 -21.22 11.65
N SER A 277 16.58 -22.06 11.75
CA SER A 277 16.09 -22.86 10.61
C SER A 277 15.60 -21.97 9.47
N ALA A 278 14.79 -20.94 9.76
CA ALA A 278 14.31 -19.99 8.75
C ALA A 278 15.44 -19.17 8.12
N TRP A 279 16.48 -18.82 8.88
CA TRP A 279 17.66 -18.14 8.35
C TRP A 279 18.48 -19.03 7.40
N ALA A 280 18.69 -20.29 7.78
CA ALA A 280 19.37 -21.27 6.94
C ALA A 280 18.60 -21.53 5.63
N GLU A 281 17.27 -21.68 5.70
CA GLU A 281 16.39 -21.81 4.52
C GLU A 281 16.43 -20.57 3.61
N ALA A 282 16.65 -19.39 4.19
CA ALA A 282 16.80 -18.13 3.44
C ALA A 282 18.21 -17.92 2.84
N GLY A 283 19.09 -18.93 2.92
CA GLY A 283 20.45 -18.89 2.37
C GLY A 283 21.56 -18.51 3.36
N GLY A 284 21.25 -18.40 4.65
CA GLY A 284 22.23 -18.10 5.69
C GLY A 284 22.91 -16.73 5.48
N GLY A 285 24.22 -16.67 5.78
CA GLY A 285 25.01 -15.44 5.69
C GLY A 285 25.18 -14.91 4.26
N ASP A 286 25.09 -15.79 3.26
CA ASP A 286 25.13 -15.45 1.83
C ASP A 286 23.73 -15.11 1.27
N GLY A 287 22.68 -15.36 2.07
CA GLY A 287 21.30 -15.05 1.75
C GLY A 287 20.97 -13.57 1.89
N ARG A 288 19.76 -13.19 1.48
CA ARG A 288 19.29 -11.79 1.48
C ARG A 288 19.29 -11.14 2.87
N LEU A 289 19.13 -11.93 3.93
CA LEU A 289 19.16 -11.43 5.30
C LEU A 289 20.57 -11.06 5.76
N GLY A 290 21.62 -11.73 5.25
CA GLY A 290 22.98 -11.54 5.71
C GLY A 290 23.23 -12.07 7.13
N TYR A 291 24.26 -11.54 7.78
CA TYR A 291 24.71 -12.00 9.10
C TYR A 291 23.87 -11.39 10.25
N PRO A 292 23.81 -12.04 11.44
CA PRO A 292 23.07 -11.50 12.57
C PRO A 292 23.74 -10.24 13.13
N ILE A 293 22.93 -9.21 13.41
CA ILE A 293 23.37 -7.98 14.08
C ILE A 293 22.87 -7.90 15.53
N THR A 294 22.07 -8.88 15.96
CA THR A 294 21.72 -9.14 17.36
C THR A 294 21.78 -10.63 17.62
N ASN A 295 21.84 -11.04 18.89
CA ASN A 295 21.39 -12.38 19.27
C ASN A 295 19.86 -12.49 19.14
N GLU A 296 19.35 -13.71 19.24
CA GLU A 296 17.91 -13.94 19.33
C GLU A 296 17.34 -13.32 20.62
N ILE A 297 16.30 -12.50 20.47
CA ILE A 297 15.63 -11.78 21.57
C ILE A 297 14.23 -12.35 21.71
N CYS A 298 13.98 -12.99 22.85
CA CYS A 298 12.68 -13.58 23.19
C CYS A 298 11.92 -12.75 24.24
N GLY A 299 10.63 -13.04 24.39
CA GLY A 299 9.73 -12.32 25.30
C GLY A 299 8.82 -11.32 24.60
N LEU A 300 8.67 -11.42 23.28
CA LEU A 300 7.68 -10.66 22.53
C LEU A 300 6.25 -11.11 22.88
N THR A 301 5.27 -10.28 22.54
CA THR A 301 3.84 -10.54 22.74
C THR A 301 3.46 -11.95 22.25
N GLY A 302 2.73 -12.73 23.05
CA GLY A 302 2.32 -14.08 22.68
C GLY A 302 3.46 -15.12 22.71
N GLY A 303 4.55 -14.85 23.42
CA GLY A 303 5.68 -15.78 23.57
C GLY A 303 6.61 -15.84 22.37
N GLY A 304 6.66 -14.76 21.57
CA GLY A 304 7.48 -14.71 20.37
C GLY A 304 8.94 -14.32 20.63
N CYS A 305 9.74 -14.52 19.60
CA CYS A 305 11.14 -14.11 19.54
C CYS A 305 11.42 -13.41 18.21
N TYR A 306 12.48 -12.61 18.15
CA TYR A 306 12.99 -12.10 16.89
C TYR A 306 14.51 -12.03 16.90
N GLN A 307 15.10 -12.03 15.71
CA GLN A 307 16.50 -11.72 15.51
C GLN A 307 16.64 -10.73 14.36
N ALA A 308 17.51 -9.75 14.53
CA ALA A 308 17.85 -8.79 13.50
C ALA A 308 19.10 -9.24 12.73
N PHE A 309 19.01 -9.06 11.42
CA PHE A 309 20.06 -9.31 10.46
C PHE A 309 20.28 -8.04 9.64
N GLU A 310 21.33 -8.01 8.83
CA GLU A 310 21.71 -6.85 8.04
C GLU A 310 20.62 -6.42 7.06
N GLY A 311 19.99 -7.40 6.40
CA GLY A 311 18.97 -7.18 5.39
C GLY A 311 17.54 -7.14 5.92
N GLY A 312 17.30 -7.53 7.18
CA GLY A 312 15.94 -7.66 7.70
C GLY A 312 15.85 -8.29 9.08
N THR A 313 14.70 -8.87 9.37
CA THR A 313 14.45 -9.56 10.65
C THR A 313 13.69 -10.84 10.40
N ILE A 314 13.96 -11.85 11.22
CA ILE A 314 13.07 -13.00 11.35
C ILE A 314 12.32 -12.88 12.66
N HIS A 315 11.00 -13.01 12.62
CA HIS A 315 10.15 -13.06 13.80
C HIS A 315 9.50 -14.43 13.90
N TYR A 316 9.49 -14.98 15.11
CA TYR A 316 8.86 -16.24 15.47
C TYR A 316 7.73 -15.99 16.47
N SER A 317 6.61 -16.70 16.31
CA SER A 317 5.65 -16.93 17.38
C SER A 317 5.19 -18.39 17.38
N PRO A 318 4.73 -18.93 18.52
CA PRO A 318 4.16 -20.28 18.57
C PRO A 318 2.99 -20.51 17.61
N THR A 319 2.23 -19.44 17.30
CA THR A 319 1.04 -19.51 16.44
C THR A 319 1.33 -19.34 14.94
N SER A 320 2.41 -18.66 14.59
CA SER A 320 2.76 -18.37 13.19
C SER A 320 3.90 -19.23 12.69
N GLY A 321 4.88 -19.56 13.52
CA GLY A 321 6.21 -19.98 13.06
C GLY A 321 7.13 -18.79 12.81
N ALA A 322 8.31 -19.07 12.23
CA ALA A 322 9.37 -18.09 11.98
C ALA A 322 9.36 -17.61 10.53
N PHE A 323 9.25 -16.30 10.32
CA PHE A 323 9.23 -15.72 8.97
C PHE A 323 10.08 -14.46 8.88
N ALA A 324 10.72 -14.33 7.72
CA ALA A 324 11.56 -13.20 7.42
C ALA A 324 10.74 -12.04 6.82
N SER A 325 11.07 -10.82 7.24
CA SER A 325 10.58 -9.58 6.63
C SER A 325 11.76 -8.65 6.39
N TRP A 326 11.72 -7.89 5.30
CA TRP A 326 12.77 -6.92 4.94
C TRP A 326 12.19 -5.75 4.13
N GLY A 327 13.04 -4.76 3.82
CA GLY A 327 12.73 -3.64 2.92
C GLY A 327 11.46 -2.86 3.29
N SER A 328 10.73 -2.40 2.25
CA SER A 328 9.54 -1.55 2.39
C SER A 328 8.39 -2.23 3.13
N ILE A 329 8.22 -3.54 2.95
CA ILE A 329 7.16 -4.30 3.64
C ILE A 329 7.43 -4.32 5.15
N ARG A 330 8.67 -4.65 5.57
CA ARG A 330 9.05 -4.58 6.98
C ARG A 330 8.95 -3.17 7.56
N ALA A 331 9.34 -2.15 6.80
CA ALA A 331 9.24 -0.76 7.24
C ALA A 331 7.77 -0.34 7.47
N ALA A 332 6.86 -0.74 6.57
CA ALA A 332 5.42 -0.52 6.73
C ALA A 332 4.87 -1.28 7.94
N TRP A 333 5.30 -2.53 8.15
CA TRP A 333 4.91 -3.31 9.33
C TRP A 333 5.38 -2.66 10.64
N GLY A 334 6.61 -2.13 10.66
CA GLY A 334 7.13 -1.37 11.80
C GLY A 334 6.33 -0.12 12.10
N THR A 335 5.94 0.63 11.07
CA THR A 335 5.05 1.79 11.21
C THR A 335 3.67 1.40 11.73
N ALA A 336 3.20 0.19 11.39
CA ALA A 336 1.96 -0.37 11.90
C ALA A 336 2.05 -0.95 13.33
N GLY A 337 3.22 -0.86 13.99
CA GLY A 337 3.44 -1.30 15.37
C GLY A 337 3.93 -2.74 15.52
N TYR A 338 4.49 -3.34 14.46
CA TYR A 338 4.99 -4.72 14.44
C TYR A 338 3.95 -5.72 14.98
N GLU A 339 4.38 -6.69 15.80
CA GLU A 339 3.55 -7.74 16.39
C GLU A 339 2.51 -7.21 17.41
N LYS A 340 2.72 -5.99 17.92
CA LYS A 340 1.76 -5.31 18.80
C LYS A 340 0.67 -4.58 18.03
N GLY A 341 0.88 -4.38 16.73
CA GLY A 341 -0.06 -3.74 15.82
C GLY A 341 -1.22 -4.65 15.42
N LYS A 342 -2.18 -4.08 14.68
CA LYS A 342 -3.35 -4.82 14.17
C LYS A 342 -3.01 -5.97 13.23
N LEU A 343 -1.82 -5.94 12.62
CA LEU A 343 -1.36 -7.00 11.72
C LEU A 343 -0.87 -8.24 12.47
N GLY A 344 -0.33 -8.10 13.68
CA GLY A 344 0.31 -9.21 14.40
C GLY A 344 1.58 -9.72 13.72
N TYR A 345 1.94 -10.98 13.99
CA TYR A 345 3.12 -11.63 13.41
C TYR A 345 2.96 -11.91 11.90
N PRO A 346 4.06 -11.96 11.14
CA PRO A 346 4.02 -12.47 9.77
C PRO A 346 3.61 -13.95 9.79
N VAL A 347 2.88 -14.39 8.77
CA VAL A 347 2.43 -15.79 8.57
C VAL A 347 2.92 -16.39 7.26
N THR A 348 3.64 -15.60 6.45
CA THR A 348 4.35 -16.05 5.25
C THR A 348 5.69 -15.32 5.16
N ASN A 349 6.63 -15.85 4.38
CA ASN A 349 7.70 -15.03 3.82
C ASN A 349 7.13 -14.05 2.77
N GLU A 350 7.93 -13.09 2.31
CA GLU A 350 7.54 -12.20 1.22
C GLU A 350 7.41 -12.97 -0.10
N ILE A 351 6.26 -12.83 -0.76
CA ILE A 351 5.93 -13.45 -2.05
C ILE A 351 5.95 -12.36 -3.12
N CYS A 352 6.90 -12.47 -4.05
CA CYS A 352 7.11 -11.52 -5.14
C CYS A 352 6.68 -12.10 -6.49
N GLY A 353 6.63 -11.24 -7.51
CA GLY A 353 6.19 -11.62 -8.86
C GLY A 353 4.71 -11.32 -9.13
N LEU A 354 4.10 -10.47 -8.31
CA LEU A 354 2.77 -9.95 -8.57
C LEU A 354 2.77 -9.00 -9.78
N THR A 355 1.58 -8.71 -10.31
CA THR A 355 1.39 -7.80 -11.46
C THR A 355 2.18 -6.50 -11.27
N GLY A 356 2.94 -6.07 -12.29
CA GLY A 356 3.72 -4.84 -12.21
C GLY A 356 4.96 -4.92 -11.30
N GLY A 357 5.43 -6.12 -10.96
CA GLY A 357 6.63 -6.32 -10.14
C GLY A 357 6.40 -6.14 -8.64
N GLY A 358 5.15 -6.28 -8.18
CA GLY A 358 4.82 -6.16 -6.77
C GLY A 358 5.17 -7.40 -5.96
N CYS A 359 5.14 -7.21 -4.64
CA CYS A 359 5.32 -8.26 -3.64
C CYS A 359 4.29 -8.10 -2.54
N TYR A 360 4.01 -9.16 -1.78
CA TYR A 360 3.20 -9.07 -0.59
C TYR A 360 3.70 -9.99 0.51
N GLN A 361 3.33 -9.68 1.75
CA GLN A 361 3.52 -10.56 2.89
C GLN A 361 2.22 -10.69 3.67
N GLY A 362 1.90 -11.92 4.07
CA GLY A 362 0.79 -12.22 4.95
C GLY A 362 1.16 -12.00 6.41
N PHE A 363 0.22 -11.46 7.17
CA PHE A 363 0.26 -11.30 8.62
C PHE A 363 -1.03 -11.85 9.23
N GLN A 364 -1.04 -12.13 10.53
CA GLN A 364 -2.20 -12.69 11.22
C GLN A 364 -3.49 -11.89 10.99
N GLY A 365 -3.39 -10.55 10.99
CA GLY A 365 -4.52 -9.63 10.83
C GLY A 365 -4.74 -9.09 9.41
N GLY A 366 -3.92 -9.47 8.43
CA GLY A 366 -4.05 -8.94 7.07
C GLY A 366 -2.82 -9.13 6.20
N THR A 367 -2.60 -8.22 5.26
CA THR A 367 -1.49 -8.31 4.30
C THR A 367 -0.89 -6.93 4.10
N ILE A 368 0.42 -6.88 3.89
CA ILE A 368 1.08 -5.70 3.33
C ILE A 368 1.45 -6.01 1.89
N HIS A 369 1.03 -5.14 0.97
CA HIS A 369 1.42 -5.21 -0.44
C HIS A 369 2.34 -4.05 -0.78
N TYR A 370 3.42 -4.36 -1.50
CA TYR A 370 4.33 -3.41 -2.10
C TYR A 370 4.19 -3.44 -3.62
N ALA A 371 4.16 -2.27 -4.25
CA ALA A 371 4.32 -2.15 -5.69
C ALA A 371 5.29 -1.00 -6.03
N PRO A 372 6.09 -1.14 -7.11
CA PRO A 372 6.87 -0.04 -7.63
C PRO A 372 5.99 1.18 -7.92
N GLY A 373 6.41 2.36 -7.43
CA GLY A 373 5.69 3.62 -7.63
C GLY A 373 4.49 3.86 -6.70
N THR A 374 3.95 2.84 -6.02
CA THR A 374 2.92 3.04 -4.98
C THR A 374 3.53 3.03 -3.57
N GLY A 375 4.46 2.13 -3.29
CA GLY A 375 4.98 1.88 -1.95
C GLY A 375 4.31 0.68 -1.27
N ALA A 376 4.52 0.52 0.04
CA ALA A 376 4.04 -0.61 0.82
C ALA A 376 2.91 -0.19 1.78
N PHE A 377 1.73 -0.83 1.66
CA PHE A 377 0.57 -0.51 2.48
C PHE A 377 -0.14 -1.75 3.00
N SER A 378 -0.64 -1.64 4.24
CA SER A 378 -1.40 -2.70 4.89
C SER A 378 -2.88 -2.63 4.54
N THR A 379 -3.49 -3.78 4.31
CA THR A 379 -4.93 -3.96 4.10
C THR A 379 -5.41 -5.08 5.00
N THR A 380 -6.50 -4.87 5.73
CA THR A 380 -7.02 -5.74 6.79
C THR A 380 -8.55 -5.91 6.71
N GLY A 381 -9.09 -6.84 7.51
CA GLY A 381 -10.52 -6.92 7.80
C GLY A 381 -11.46 -6.95 6.56
N PRO A 382 -12.65 -6.34 6.68
CA PRO A 382 -13.65 -6.30 5.59
C PRO A 382 -13.17 -5.62 4.31
N ILE A 383 -12.31 -4.59 4.41
CA ILE A 383 -11.76 -3.91 3.24
C ILE A 383 -10.91 -4.89 2.41
N ARG A 384 -10.02 -5.66 3.06
CA ARG A 384 -9.24 -6.70 2.40
C ARG A 384 -10.12 -7.80 1.81
N ALA A 385 -11.16 -8.22 2.52
CA ALA A 385 -12.09 -9.23 2.02
C ALA A 385 -12.78 -8.77 0.72
N THR A 386 -13.30 -7.54 0.69
CA THR A 386 -13.90 -6.96 -0.52
C THR A 386 -12.88 -6.76 -1.65
N TRP A 387 -11.66 -6.34 -1.34
CA TRP A 387 -10.62 -6.25 -2.36
C TRP A 387 -10.29 -7.62 -2.98
N GLY A 388 -10.30 -8.68 -2.16
CA GLY A 388 -10.10 -10.04 -2.62
C GLY A 388 -11.20 -10.55 -3.54
N THR A 389 -12.47 -10.28 -3.26
CA THR A 389 -13.58 -10.65 -4.16
C THR A 389 -13.55 -9.88 -5.48
N LEU A 390 -12.88 -8.74 -5.51
CA LEU A 390 -12.67 -7.92 -6.71
C LEU A 390 -11.37 -8.26 -7.47
N GLY A 391 -10.66 -9.33 -7.08
CA GLY A 391 -9.47 -9.82 -7.78
C GLY A 391 -8.14 -9.21 -7.33
N TYR A 392 -8.08 -8.63 -6.13
CA TYR A 392 -6.89 -8.01 -5.56
C TYR A 392 -6.21 -7.02 -6.53
N GLU A 393 -4.88 -7.08 -6.68
CA GLU A 393 -4.07 -6.21 -7.53
C GLU A 393 -4.32 -6.42 -9.04
N LYS A 394 -4.91 -7.57 -9.42
CA LYS A 394 -5.31 -7.86 -10.80
C LYS A 394 -6.68 -7.26 -11.14
N GLY A 395 -7.44 -6.88 -10.12
CA GLY A 395 -8.74 -6.26 -10.25
C GLY A 395 -8.68 -4.79 -10.67
N LYS A 396 -9.85 -4.21 -10.93
CA LYS A 396 -10.02 -2.80 -11.36
C LYS A 396 -9.45 -1.78 -10.35
N LEU A 397 -9.31 -2.16 -9.09
CA LEU A 397 -8.74 -1.29 -8.04
C LEU A 397 -7.21 -1.21 -8.09
N GLY A 398 -6.51 -2.26 -8.54
CA GLY A 398 -5.05 -2.33 -8.44
C GLY A 398 -4.55 -2.39 -7.00
N TYR A 399 -3.31 -1.93 -6.77
CA TYR A 399 -2.66 -1.92 -5.46
C TYR A 399 -3.23 -0.85 -4.52
N PRO A 400 -3.16 -1.07 -3.19
CA PRO A 400 -3.41 -0.01 -2.22
C PRO A 400 -2.40 1.14 -2.38
N VAL A 401 -2.86 2.37 -2.18
CA VAL A 401 -2.04 3.60 -2.19
C VAL A 401 -2.10 4.37 -0.87
N THR A 402 -2.89 3.87 0.09
CA THR A 402 -2.91 4.35 1.47
C THR A 402 -3.04 3.15 2.41
N ASN A 403 -2.70 3.33 3.69
CA ASN A 403 -3.23 2.48 4.75
C ASN A 403 -4.73 2.76 4.96
N GLU A 404 -5.41 1.91 5.72
CA GLU A 404 -6.79 2.16 6.14
C GLU A 404 -6.90 3.39 7.05
N ILE A 405 -7.88 4.25 6.78
CA ILE A 405 -8.16 5.47 7.55
C ILE A 405 -9.54 5.35 8.19
N CYS A 406 -9.58 5.09 9.49
CA CYS A 406 -10.78 4.83 10.28
C CYS A 406 -11.23 6.05 11.10
N ARG A 407 -11.67 7.10 10.41
CA ARG A 407 -12.17 8.35 11.03
C ARG A 407 -13.41 8.90 10.33
N LEU A 408 -14.12 8.04 9.60
CA LEU A 408 -15.34 8.43 8.90
C LEU A 408 -16.54 8.39 9.84
N THR A 409 -17.61 9.08 9.45
CA THR A 409 -18.87 9.17 10.19
C THR A 409 -19.39 7.80 10.59
N GLY A 410 -19.84 7.63 11.83
CA GLY A 410 -20.39 6.35 12.32
C GLY A 410 -19.34 5.25 12.52
N GLY A 411 -18.06 5.60 12.66
CA GLY A 411 -16.97 4.64 12.86
C GLY A 411 -16.51 3.95 11.59
N GLY A 412 -16.80 4.53 10.42
CA GLY A 412 -16.38 3.97 9.14
C GLY A 412 -14.89 4.14 8.85
N CYS A 413 -14.40 3.30 7.95
CA CYS A 413 -13.05 3.32 7.43
C CYS A 413 -13.06 3.43 5.91
N TYR A 414 -11.99 3.95 5.33
CA TYR A 414 -11.75 3.77 3.90
C TYR A 414 -10.28 3.50 3.61
N GLN A 415 -10.03 2.96 2.43
CA GLN A 415 -8.69 2.81 1.90
C GLN A 415 -8.66 3.21 0.41
N GLY A 416 -7.61 3.93 0.04
CA GLY A 416 -7.31 4.27 -1.35
C GLY A 416 -6.58 3.14 -2.06
N PHE A 417 -6.98 2.91 -3.30
CA PHE A 417 -6.33 2.03 -4.27
C PHE A 417 -6.07 2.82 -5.56
N GLN A 418 -5.18 2.34 -6.41
CA GLN A 418 -4.82 3.02 -7.67
C GLN A 418 -6.04 3.39 -8.51
N GLY A 419 -7.03 2.50 -8.59
CA GLY A 419 -8.24 2.67 -9.39
C GLY A 419 -9.48 3.19 -8.63
N GLY A 420 -9.41 3.40 -7.32
CA GLY A 420 -10.60 3.78 -6.55
C GLY A 420 -10.44 3.69 -5.04
N THR A 421 -11.54 3.47 -4.34
CA THR A 421 -11.56 3.37 -2.88
C THR A 421 -12.52 2.29 -2.42
N ILE A 422 -12.17 1.59 -1.34
CA ILE A 422 -13.12 0.75 -0.60
C ILE A 422 -13.49 1.48 0.68
N HIS A 423 -14.79 1.62 0.93
CA HIS A 423 -15.32 2.18 2.17
C HIS A 423 -16.01 1.09 2.97
N TYR A 424 -15.73 1.05 4.27
CA TYR A 424 -16.39 0.19 5.25
C TYR A 424 -17.17 1.03 6.25
N ALA A 425 -18.37 0.59 6.59
CA ALA A 425 -19.11 1.12 7.74
C ALA A 425 -19.73 0.00 8.59
N PRO A 426 -19.71 0.13 9.93
CA PRO A 426 -20.41 -0.80 10.82
C PRO A 426 -21.89 -0.95 10.44
N GLY A 427 -22.38 -2.19 10.37
CA GLY A 427 -23.75 -2.51 9.98
C GLY A 427 -24.08 -2.34 8.49
N VAL A 428 -23.17 -1.79 7.68
CA VAL A 428 -23.34 -1.65 6.22
C VAL A 428 -22.49 -2.67 5.47
N GLY A 429 -21.21 -2.79 5.81
CA GLY A 429 -20.25 -3.63 5.08
C GLY A 429 -19.19 -2.81 4.34
N ALA A 430 -18.37 -3.49 3.52
CA ALA A 430 -17.27 -2.88 2.78
C ALA A 430 -17.51 -2.94 1.27
N TYR A 431 -17.52 -1.79 0.59
CA TYR A 431 -17.85 -1.69 -0.84
C TYR A 431 -16.91 -0.75 -1.58
N ALA A 432 -16.54 -1.17 -2.79
CA ALA A 432 -15.66 -0.42 -3.67
C ALA A 432 -16.42 0.61 -4.50
N THR A 433 -15.80 1.78 -4.70
CA THR A 433 -16.28 2.87 -5.54
C THR A 433 -15.12 3.33 -6.43
N TRP A 434 -15.39 3.61 -7.70
CA TRP A 434 -14.38 4.11 -8.65
C TRP A 434 -15.01 4.98 -9.74
N GLY A 435 -14.16 5.59 -10.58
CA GLY A 435 -14.58 6.31 -11.79
C GLY A 435 -15.63 7.39 -11.56
N GLY A 436 -16.52 7.56 -12.55
CA GLY A 436 -17.57 8.58 -12.52
C GLY A 436 -18.52 8.46 -11.33
N ILE A 437 -18.88 7.24 -10.93
CA ILE A 437 -19.76 7.02 -9.77
C ILE A 437 -19.14 7.58 -8.49
N ARG A 438 -17.86 7.26 -8.23
CA ARG A 438 -17.13 7.81 -7.07
C ARG A 438 -16.98 9.33 -7.16
N ALA A 439 -16.69 9.86 -8.35
CA ALA A 439 -16.57 11.30 -8.54
C ALA A 439 -17.87 12.01 -8.18
N THR A 440 -19.01 11.53 -8.69
CA THR A 440 -20.33 12.08 -8.37
C THR A 440 -20.66 11.96 -6.88
N TRP A 441 -20.40 10.81 -6.26
CA TRP A 441 -20.58 10.66 -4.81
C TRP A 441 -19.74 11.66 -4.00
N GLY A 442 -18.51 11.94 -4.45
CA GLY A 442 -17.64 12.95 -3.84
C GLY A 442 -18.20 14.36 -3.95
N THR A 443 -18.73 14.76 -5.11
CA THR A 443 -19.39 16.07 -5.27
C THR A 443 -20.63 16.23 -4.38
N LEU A 444 -21.24 15.12 -3.97
CA LEU A 444 -22.41 15.10 -3.10
C LEU A 444 -22.06 14.96 -1.61
N GLY A 445 -20.78 15.04 -1.25
CA GLY A 445 -20.32 15.04 0.15
C GLY A 445 -20.01 13.66 0.73
N TYR A 446 -19.77 12.65 -0.11
CA TYR A 446 -19.45 11.28 0.30
C TYR A 446 -20.45 10.73 1.33
N GLU A 447 -19.96 10.07 2.39
CA GLU A 447 -20.77 9.45 3.44
C GLU A 447 -21.54 10.46 4.30
N LYS A 448 -21.16 11.75 4.26
CA LYS A 448 -21.87 12.84 4.94
C LYS A 448 -22.99 13.42 4.10
N GLY A 449 -23.02 13.08 2.81
CA GLY A 449 -24.04 13.50 1.86
C GLY A 449 -25.36 12.77 2.01
N LYS A 450 -26.36 13.18 1.22
CA LYS A 450 -27.69 12.55 1.18
C LYS A 450 -27.67 11.05 0.86
N LEU A 451 -26.64 10.57 0.17
CA LEU A 451 -26.53 9.17 -0.22
C LEU A 451 -26.02 8.26 0.91
N GLY A 452 -25.22 8.76 1.86
CA GLY A 452 -24.56 7.93 2.86
C GLY A 452 -23.50 6.99 2.25
N TYR A 453 -23.25 5.87 2.93
CA TYR A 453 -22.27 4.86 2.47
C TYR A 453 -22.80 4.04 1.28
N PRO A 454 -21.90 3.53 0.42
CA PRO A 454 -22.26 2.51 -0.56
C PRO A 454 -22.77 1.24 0.14
N VAL A 455 -23.77 0.59 -0.47
CA VAL A 455 -24.37 -0.68 0.02
C VAL A 455 -24.21 -1.84 -0.97
N THR A 456 -23.66 -1.56 -2.15
CA THR A 456 -23.28 -2.55 -3.15
C THR A 456 -21.93 -2.16 -3.76
N ASN A 457 -21.22 -3.11 -4.38
CA ASN A 457 -20.23 -2.75 -5.39
C ASN A 457 -20.95 -2.23 -6.66
N GLU A 458 -20.21 -1.68 -7.62
CA GLU A 458 -20.77 -1.29 -8.93
C GLU A 458 -21.34 -2.52 -9.65
N ILE A 459 -22.60 -2.42 -10.10
CA ILE A 459 -23.32 -3.45 -10.85
C ILE A 459 -23.49 -2.95 -12.28
N CYS A 460 -22.86 -3.64 -13.22
CA CYS A 460 -22.88 -3.31 -14.64
C CYS A 460 -23.78 -4.27 -15.45
N GLY A 461 -24.06 -3.90 -16.70
CA GLY A 461 -24.92 -4.66 -17.60
C GLY A 461 -26.30 -4.02 -17.82
N LEU A 462 -26.45 -2.74 -17.47
CA LEU A 462 -27.65 -1.97 -17.81
C LEU A 462 -27.66 -1.62 -19.30
N THR A 463 -28.84 -1.20 -19.79
CA THR A 463 -29.06 -0.79 -21.19
C THR A 463 -28.00 0.19 -21.67
N GLY A 464 -27.43 -0.04 -22.86
CA GLY A 464 -26.39 0.82 -23.42
C GLY A 464 -25.02 0.72 -22.72
N GLY A 465 -24.76 -0.36 -21.96
CA GLY A 465 -23.49 -0.58 -21.27
C GLY A 465 -23.37 0.20 -19.96
N GLY A 466 -24.49 0.61 -19.36
CA GLY A 466 -24.49 1.34 -18.10
C GLY A 466 -24.23 0.46 -16.89
N CYS A 467 -23.95 1.14 -15.79
CA CYS A 467 -23.76 0.56 -14.47
C CYS A 467 -24.50 1.39 -13.43
N TYR A 468 -24.76 0.81 -12.27
CA TYR A 468 -25.23 1.56 -11.11
C TYR A 468 -24.57 1.08 -9.83
N GLN A 469 -24.64 1.91 -8.81
CA GLN A 469 -24.25 1.54 -7.46
C GLN A 469 -25.31 2.00 -6.47
N GLY A 470 -25.64 1.12 -5.53
CA GLY A 470 -26.52 1.40 -4.41
C GLY A 470 -25.79 2.10 -3.27
N PHE A 471 -26.47 3.06 -2.67
CA PHE A 471 -26.08 3.77 -1.46
C PHE A 471 -27.25 3.75 -0.48
N GLN A 472 -27.01 3.99 0.80
CA GLN A 472 -28.05 3.96 1.84
C GLN A 472 -29.26 4.84 1.49
N GLY A 473 -29.02 6.01 0.90
CA GLY A 473 -30.05 7.00 0.55
C GLY A 473 -30.50 6.99 -0.91
N GLY A 474 -29.95 6.14 -1.78
CA GLY A 474 -30.27 6.20 -3.20
C GLY A 474 -29.33 5.40 -4.10
N THR A 475 -29.22 5.82 -5.35
CA THR A 475 -28.36 5.16 -6.35
C THR A 475 -27.64 6.17 -7.21
N ILE A 476 -26.44 5.85 -7.66
CA ILE A 476 -25.78 6.57 -8.75
C ILE A 476 -25.76 5.66 -9.97
N HIS A 477 -26.26 6.16 -11.10
CA HIS A 477 -26.23 5.46 -12.38
C HIS A 477 -25.23 6.13 -13.30
N TYR A 478 -24.43 5.31 -13.98
CA TYR A 478 -23.49 5.72 -15.00
C TYR A 478 -23.88 5.11 -16.35
N ALA A 479 -23.80 5.90 -17.42
CA ALA A 479 -23.87 5.38 -18.78
C ALA A 479 -22.80 6.03 -19.68
N PRO A 480 -22.20 5.26 -20.61
CA PRO A 480 -21.29 5.80 -21.62
C PRO A 480 -21.93 6.96 -22.38
N GLY A 481 -21.20 8.07 -22.54
CA GLY A 481 -21.68 9.28 -23.23
C GLY A 481 -22.68 10.13 -22.43
N VAL A 482 -23.16 9.66 -21.28
CA VAL A 482 -24.09 10.41 -20.39
C VAL A 482 -23.35 10.95 -19.17
N GLY A 483 -22.56 10.10 -18.50
CA GLY A 483 -21.93 10.41 -17.22
C GLY A 483 -22.61 9.70 -16.04
N ALA A 484 -22.24 10.08 -14.82
CA ALA A 484 -22.73 9.46 -13.58
C ALA A 484 -23.58 10.44 -12.76
N TYR A 485 -24.82 10.08 -12.45
CA TYR A 485 -25.74 10.96 -11.73
C TYR A 485 -26.54 10.21 -10.66
N ALA A 486 -26.75 10.88 -9.54
CA ALA A 486 -27.42 10.34 -8.38
C ALA A 486 -28.94 10.56 -8.46
N THR A 487 -29.70 9.55 -8.03
CA THR A 487 -31.15 9.60 -7.88
C THR A 487 -31.52 9.09 -6.48
N TRP A 488 -32.48 9.76 -5.82
CA TRP A 488 -32.96 9.38 -4.49
C TRP A 488 -34.44 9.75 -4.30
N GLY A 489 -35.01 9.32 -3.16
CA GLY A 489 -36.34 9.72 -2.70
C GLY A 489 -37.46 9.51 -3.73
N GLY A 490 -38.42 10.44 -3.75
CA GLY A 490 -39.57 10.39 -4.65
C GLY A 490 -39.17 10.39 -6.13
N THR A 491 -38.13 11.16 -6.49
CA THR A 491 -37.62 11.22 -7.87
C THR A 491 -37.19 9.84 -8.37
N ARG A 492 -36.40 9.10 -7.58
CA ARG A 492 -36.00 7.73 -7.91
C ARG A 492 -37.17 6.76 -7.92
N ALA A 493 -38.09 6.88 -6.96
CA ALA A 493 -39.27 6.02 -6.90
C ALA A 493 -40.13 6.17 -8.18
N THR A 494 -40.42 7.40 -8.59
CA THR A 494 -41.16 7.70 -9.83
C THR A 494 -40.42 7.18 -11.06
N TRP A 495 -39.11 7.42 -11.18
CA TRP A 495 -38.32 6.87 -12.28
C TRP A 495 -38.40 5.34 -12.35
N GLY A 496 -38.38 4.67 -11.19
CA GLY A 496 -38.55 3.22 -11.08
C GLY A 496 -39.91 2.73 -11.58
N THR A 497 -41.01 3.42 -11.24
CA THR A 497 -42.35 3.08 -11.76
C THR A 497 -42.46 3.26 -13.28
N LEU A 498 -41.59 4.09 -13.87
CA LEU A 498 -41.54 4.36 -15.30
C LEU A 498 -40.54 3.48 -16.05
N GLY A 499 -39.97 2.45 -15.39
CA GLY A 499 -39.08 1.47 -16.01
C GLY A 499 -37.59 1.84 -15.99
N TYR A 500 -37.17 2.75 -15.11
CA TYR A 500 -35.77 3.19 -14.99
C TYR A 500 -35.15 3.58 -16.34
N GLU A 501 -33.92 3.15 -16.63
CA GLU A 501 -33.17 3.47 -17.84
C GLU A 501 -33.76 2.84 -19.11
N LYS A 502 -34.62 1.81 -18.95
CA LYS A 502 -35.36 1.19 -20.05
C LYS A 502 -36.63 1.96 -20.40
N GLY A 503 -37.07 2.83 -19.50
CA GLY A 503 -38.25 3.66 -19.65
C GLY A 503 -38.06 4.83 -20.61
N LYS A 504 -39.15 5.55 -20.88
CA LYS A 504 -39.18 6.73 -21.76
C LYS A 504 -38.22 7.85 -21.33
N LEU A 505 -37.86 7.91 -20.05
CA LEU A 505 -36.94 8.90 -19.53
C LEU A 505 -35.47 8.59 -19.84
N GLY A 506 -35.08 7.31 -19.97
CA GLY A 506 -33.67 6.91 -20.08
C GLY A 506 -32.87 7.21 -18.81
N TYR A 507 -31.56 7.43 -18.95
CA TYR A 507 -30.67 7.74 -17.83
C TYR A 507 -30.85 9.18 -17.31
N PRO A 508 -30.56 9.43 -16.02
CA PRO A 508 -30.41 10.80 -15.51
C PRO A 508 -29.25 11.51 -16.22
N VAL A 509 -29.42 12.81 -16.49
CA VAL A 509 -28.40 13.68 -17.12
C VAL A 509 -27.97 14.84 -16.21
N THR A 510 -28.61 14.99 -15.06
CA THR A 510 -28.21 15.89 -13.99
C THR A 510 -28.34 15.19 -12.64
N ASN A 511 -27.63 15.69 -11.62
CA ASN A 511 -28.07 15.45 -10.23
C ASN A 511 -29.37 16.24 -9.97
N GLU A 512 -30.04 15.96 -8.85
CA GLU A 512 -31.23 16.74 -8.43
C GLU A 512 -30.85 18.23 -8.20
N ILE A 513 -31.58 19.13 -8.85
CA ILE A 513 -31.42 20.58 -8.76
C ILE A 513 -32.59 21.13 -7.94
N CYS A 514 -32.29 21.67 -6.77
CA CYS A 514 -33.28 22.22 -5.84
C CYS A 514 -33.30 23.75 -5.84
N GLY A 515 -34.36 24.33 -5.29
CA GLY A 515 -34.57 25.78 -5.23
C GLY A 515 -35.75 26.27 -6.06
N LEU A 516 -36.62 25.35 -6.51
CA LEU A 516 -37.88 25.69 -7.15
C LEU A 516 -38.90 26.19 -6.11
N THR A 517 -39.97 26.81 -6.61
CA THR A 517 -41.07 27.37 -5.79
C THR A 517 -41.57 26.37 -4.74
N GLY A 518 -41.73 26.82 -3.49
CA GLY A 518 -42.20 25.96 -2.40
C GLY A 518 -41.21 24.87 -1.95
N GLY A 519 -39.92 25.03 -2.25
CA GLY A 519 -38.88 24.08 -1.86
C GLY A 519 -38.78 22.86 -2.78
N GLY A 520 -39.30 22.96 -4.00
CA GLY A 520 -39.22 21.89 -4.98
C GLY A 520 -37.83 21.72 -5.59
N CYS A 521 -37.67 20.58 -6.25
CA CYS A 521 -36.49 20.20 -6.99
C CYS A 521 -36.89 19.57 -8.32
N TYR A 522 -35.97 19.52 -9.27
CA TYR A 522 -36.14 18.72 -10.47
C TYR A 522 -34.87 17.97 -10.82
N GLN A 523 -35.02 16.92 -11.61
CA GLN A 523 -33.90 16.18 -12.18
C GLN A 523 -34.12 15.98 -13.67
N GLY A 524 -33.08 16.25 -14.45
CA GLY A 524 -33.02 15.99 -15.88
C GLY A 524 -32.74 14.52 -16.18
N PHE A 525 -33.43 14.00 -17.18
CA PHE A 525 -33.22 12.70 -17.80
C PHE A 525 -33.12 12.90 -19.32
N GLN A 526 -32.57 11.91 -20.03
CA GLN A 526 -32.40 11.99 -21.50
C GLN A 526 -33.71 12.33 -22.22
N GLY A 527 -34.83 11.74 -21.77
CA GLY A 527 -36.15 11.89 -22.37
C GLY A 527 -37.07 12.91 -21.71
N GLY A 528 -36.64 13.61 -20.64
CA GLY A 528 -37.52 14.51 -19.92
C GLY A 528 -37.01 14.93 -18.54
N THR A 529 -37.93 15.25 -17.64
CA THR A 529 -37.59 15.68 -16.28
C THR A 529 -38.54 15.08 -15.27
N ILE A 530 -38.06 14.82 -14.06
CA ILE A 530 -38.93 14.55 -12.91
C ILE A 530 -38.87 15.77 -11.99
N HIS A 531 -40.03 16.31 -11.63
CA HIS A 531 -40.15 17.40 -10.66
C HIS A 531 -40.71 16.86 -9.36
N TYR A 532 -40.08 17.21 -8.25
CA TYR A 532 -40.51 16.92 -6.90
C TYR A 532 -40.89 18.21 -6.18
N ALA A 533 -42.01 18.21 -5.46
CA ALA A 533 -42.33 19.27 -4.51
C ALA A 533 -42.89 18.71 -3.20
N PRO A 534 -42.51 19.31 -2.04
CA PRO A 534 -43.09 18.95 -0.75
C PRO A 534 -44.62 19.04 -0.78
N GLY A 535 -45.31 18.01 -0.27
CA GLY A 535 -46.77 17.93 -0.26
C GLY A 535 -47.44 17.62 -1.61
N VAL A 536 -46.68 17.62 -2.71
CA VAL A 536 -47.19 17.27 -4.05
C VAL A 536 -46.75 15.86 -4.44
N GLY A 537 -45.47 15.55 -4.31
CA GLY A 537 -44.87 14.30 -4.80
C GLY A 537 -43.92 14.53 -5.97
N ALA A 538 -43.48 13.44 -6.60
CA ALA A 538 -42.54 13.47 -7.73
C ALA A 538 -43.20 12.95 -9.01
N TYR A 539 -43.21 13.75 -10.07
CA TYR A 539 -43.87 13.39 -11.32
C TYR A 539 -43.04 13.76 -12.54
N ALA A 540 -43.07 12.86 -13.53
CA ALA A 540 -42.32 13.00 -14.76
C ALA A 540 -43.08 13.83 -15.80
N THR A 541 -42.36 14.69 -16.51
CA THR A 541 -42.85 15.48 -17.63
C THR A 541 -41.90 15.32 -18.82
N TRP A 542 -42.44 15.20 -20.03
CA TRP A 542 -41.64 15.07 -21.26
C TRP A 542 -42.40 15.60 -22.49
N GLY A 543 -41.70 15.64 -23.64
CA GLY A 543 -42.30 15.93 -24.94
C GLY A 543 -43.12 17.23 -25.01
N GLY A 544 -44.19 17.20 -25.80
CA GLY A 544 -45.06 18.36 -26.03
C GLY A 544 -45.72 18.89 -24.75
N ILE A 545 -46.12 18.01 -23.84
CA ILE A 545 -46.72 18.41 -22.56
C ILE A 545 -45.74 19.27 -21.74
N ARG A 546 -44.49 18.82 -21.60
CA ARG A 546 -43.45 19.59 -20.90
C ARG A 546 -43.13 20.90 -21.60
N ALA A 547 -43.07 20.88 -22.94
CA ALA A 547 -42.81 22.09 -23.72
C ALA A 547 -43.89 23.15 -23.46
N THR A 548 -45.18 22.76 -23.51
CA THR A 548 -46.31 23.65 -23.20
C THR A 548 -46.31 24.12 -21.75
N TRP A 549 -45.99 23.24 -20.79
CA TRP A 549 -45.86 23.68 -19.40
C TRP A 549 -44.74 24.72 -19.23
N GLY A 550 -43.62 24.56 -19.97
CA GLY A 550 -42.52 25.52 -19.98
C GLY A 550 -42.89 26.89 -20.54
N THR A 551 -43.65 26.94 -21.64
CA THR A 551 -44.14 28.23 -22.19
C THR A 551 -45.12 28.94 -21.25
N LEU A 552 -45.75 28.20 -20.35
CA LEU A 552 -46.66 28.72 -19.32
C LEU A 552 -45.95 29.07 -18.01
N GLY A 553 -44.61 29.03 -17.96
CA GLY A 553 -43.83 29.43 -16.79
C GLY A 553 -43.56 28.32 -15.77
N TYR A 554 -43.68 27.05 -16.16
CA TYR A 554 -43.43 25.89 -15.29
C TYR A 554 -44.22 25.98 -13.96
N GLU A 555 -43.58 25.66 -12.83
CA GLU A 555 -44.19 25.65 -11.50
C GLU A 555 -44.55 27.04 -10.98
N LYS A 556 -43.99 28.10 -11.59
CA LYS A 556 -44.33 29.51 -11.30
C LYS A 556 -45.58 29.96 -12.06
N GLY A 557 -45.97 29.20 -13.08
CA GLY A 557 -47.14 29.46 -13.91
C GLY A 557 -48.47 29.11 -13.23
N LYS A 558 -49.58 29.40 -13.93
CA LYS A 558 -50.94 29.12 -13.45
C LYS A 558 -51.20 27.63 -13.17
N LEU A 559 -50.44 26.73 -13.78
CA LEU A 559 -50.61 25.29 -13.60
C LEU A 559 -49.96 24.76 -12.32
N GLY A 560 -48.92 25.40 -11.80
CA GLY A 560 -48.13 24.86 -10.68
C GLY A 560 -47.39 23.56 -11.04
N TYR A 561 -47.11 22.73 -10.04
CA TYR A 561 -46.43 21.44 -10.23
C TYR A 561 -47.34 20.38 -10.89
N PRO A 562 -46.76 19.40 -11.61
CA PRO A 562 -47.48 18.20 -12.01
C PRO A 562 -47.97 17.43 -10.76
N VAL A 563 -49.16 16.84 -10.85
CA VAL A 563 -49.77 15.99 -9.80
C VAL A 563 -50.03 14.55 -10.27
N THR A 564 -49.79 14.28 -11.54
CA THR A 564 -49.78 12.92 -12.12
C THR A 564 -48.58 12.77 -13.05
N ASN A 565 -48.18 11.54 -13.34
CA ASN A 565 -47.42 11.27 -14.57
C ASN A 565 -48.34 11.44 -15.80
N GLU A 566 -47.79 11.47 -17.00
CA GLU A 566 -48.57 11.46 -18.24
C GLU A 566 -49.43 10.18 -18.33
N ILE A 567 -50.73 10.35 -18.55
CA ILE A 567 -51.72 9.28 -18.72
C ILE A 567 -52.12 9.25 -20.19
N CYS A 568 -51.78 8.16 -20.86
CA CYS A 568 -52.08 7.94 -22.28
C CYS A 568 -53.23 6.95 -22.47
N GLY A 569 -53.77 6.90 -23.69
CA GLY A 569 -54.92 6.06 -24.05
C GLY A 569 -56.21 6.86 -24.28
N LEU A 570 -56.10 8.18 -24.45
CA LEU A 570 -57.21 9.02 -24.88
C LEU A 570 -57.52 8.79 -26.37
N THR A 571 -58.70 9.27 -26.80
CA THR A 571 -59.19 9.17 -28.19
C THR A 571 -58.13 9.63 -29.19
N GLY A 572 -57.91 8.86 -30.25
CA GLY A 572 -56.93 9.21 -31.29
C GLY A 572 -55.46 9.09 -30.84
N GLY A 573 -55.18 8.34 -29.76
CA GLY A 573 -53.82 8.14 -29.25
C GLY A 573 -53.29 9.29 -28.40
N GLY A 574 -54.19 10.13 -27.87
CA GLY A 574 -53.80 11.25 -27.02
C GLY A 574 -53.40 10.85 -25.61
N CYS A 575 -52.80 11.81 -24.92
CA CYS A 575 -52.40 11.71 -23.53
C CYS A 575 -52.76 12.99 -22.80
N TYR A 576 -52.85 12.94 -21.47
CA TYR A 576 -52.96 14.14 -20.66
C TYR A 576 -52.10 14.03 -19.41
N GLN A 577 -51.83 15.18 -18.80
CA GLN A 577 -51.17 15.25 -17.50
C GLN A 577 -51.89 16.25 -16.61
N GLY A 578 -52.09 15.86 -15.34
CA GLY A 578 -52.63 16.72 -14.29
C GLY A 578 -51.55 17.60 -13.68
N PHE A 579 -51.93 18.84 -13.42
CA PHE A 579 -51.17 19.84 -12.67
C PHE A 579 -52.06 20.41 -11.56
N GLN A 580 -51.46 21.03 -10.54
CA GLN A 580 -52.22 21.59 -9.40
C GLN A 580 -53.36 22.52 -9.84
N GLY A 581 -53.12 23.33 -10.88
CA GLY A 581 -54.08 24.30 -11.39
C GLY A 581 -54.87 23.87 -12.64
N GLY A 582 -54.64 22.69 -13.21
CA GLY A 582 -55.29 22.31 -14.47
C GLY A 582 -54.72 21.06 -15.12
N THR A 583 -54.88 20.96 -16.44
CA THR A 583 -54.39 19.81 -17.22
C THR A 583 -53.80 20.26 -18.54
N ILE A 584 -52.79 19.52 -19.03
CA ILE A 584 -52.32 19.65 -20.40
C ILE A 584 -52.70 18.39 -21.15
N HIS A 585 -53.36 18.55 -22.30
CA HIS A 585 -53.72 17.44 -23.19
C HIS A 585 -52.88 17.50 -24.45
N TYR A 586 -52.38 16.35 -24.88
CA TYR A 586 -51.65 16.16 -26.12
C TYR A 586 -52.41 15.20 -27.03
N ALA A 587 -52.48 15.51 -28.32
CA ALA A 587 -52.93 14.55 -29.33
C ALA A 587 -52.04 14.60 -30.58
N PRO A 588 -51.75 13.45 -31.21
CA PRO A 588 -51.06 13.40 -32.50
C PRO A 588 -51.74 14.29 -33.54
N GLY A 589 -50.96 15.10 -34.25
CA GLY A 589 -51.46 16.04 -35.27
C GLY A 589 -52.15 17.30 -34.73
N VAL A 590 -52.38 17.40 -33.41
CA VAL A 590 -52.97 18.59 -32.78
C VAL A 590 -51.91 19.39 -32.00
N GLY A 591 -51.09 18.72 -31.20
CA GLY A 591 -50.14 19.36 -30.28
C GLY A 591 -50.58 19.25 -28.82
N ALA A 592 -49.91 19.97 -27.93
CA ALA A 592 -50.16 19.95 -26.49
C ALA A 592 -50.66 21.31 -25.99
N TYR A 593 -51.83 21.34 -25.36
CA TYR A 593 -52.45 22.59 -24.88
C TYR A 593 -53.03 22.44 -23.48
N ALA A 594 -52.87 23.50 -22.70
CA ALA A 594 -53.30 23.57 -21.32
C ALA A 594 -54.75 24.07 -21.20
N THR A 595 -55.50 23.47 -20.29
CA THR A 595 -56.86 23.90 -19.91
C THR A 595 -56.92 24.04 -18.39
N TRP A 596 -57.58 25.09 -17.89
CA TRP A 596 -57.78 25.31 -16.45
C TRP A 596 -59.11 26.03 -16.16
N GLY A 597 -59.43 26.18 -14.87
CA GLY A 597 -60.56 26.99 -14.39
C GLY A 597 -61.91 26.65 -15.02
N GLY A 598 -62.73 27.69 -15.22
CA GLY A 598 -64.08 27.56 -15.77
C GLY A 598 -64.11 26.94 -17.17
N ILE A 599 -63.13 27.27 -18.03
CA ILE A 599 -63.04 26.72 -19.39
C ILE A 599 -62.87 25.19 -19.34
N ARG A 600 -61.93 24.69 -18.52
CA ARG A 600 -61.74 23.24 -18.34
C ARG A 600 -62.97 22.58 -17.74
N ALA A 601 -63.60 23.21 -16.74
CA ALA A 601 -64.81 22.68 -16.13
C ALA A 601 -65.93 22.50 -17.18
N THR A 602 -66.18 23.53 -17.99
CA THR A 602 -67.16 23.48 -19.08
C THR A 602 -66.81 22.43 -20.12
N TRP A 603 -65.54 22.34 -20.57
CA TRP A 603 -65.11 21.29 -21.48
C TRP A 603 -65.35 19.88 -20.92
N GLY A 604 -65.12 19.70 -19.60
CA GLY A 604 -65.42 18.46 -18.89
C GLY A 604 -66.90 18.09 -18.91
N THR A 605 -67.80 19.06 -18.68
CA THR A 605 -69.26 18.82 -18.79
C THR A 605 -69.70 18.43 -20.20
N LEU A 606 -68.92 18.81 -21.22
CA LEU A 606 -69.18 18.50 -22.62
C LEU A 606 -68.51 17.21 -23.10
N GLY A 607 -67.89 16.44 -22.19
CA GLY A 607 -67.30 15.13 -22.49
C GLY A 607 -65.81 15.16 -22.87
N TYR A 608 -65.09 16.24 -22.54
CA TYR A 608 -63.66 16.41 -22.86
C TYR A 608 -63.33 16.13 -24.34
N GLU A 609 -62.27 15.39 -24.62
CA GLU A 609 -61.80 15.08 -25.98
C GLU A 609 -62.73 14.13 -26.74
N LYS A 610 -63.62 13.42 -26.04
CA LYS A 610 -64.68 12.58 -26.64
C LYS A 610 -65.92 13.40 -27.00
N GLY A 611 -66.01 14.61 -26.47
CA GLY A 611 -67.12 15.52 -26.67
C GLY A 611 -67.14 16.19 -28.05
N LYS A 612 -68.19 16.99 -28.30
CA LYS A 612 -68.36 17.73 -29.57
C LYS A 612 -67.21 18.70 -29.89
N LEU A 613 -66.47 19.15 -28.88
CA LEU A 613 -65.37 20.09 -29.05
C LEU A 613 -64.06 19.42 -29.46
N GLY A 614 -63.84 18.13 -29.14
CA GLY A 614 -62.55 17.46 -29.36
C GLY A 614 -61.44 18.03 -28.48
N TYR A 615 -60.18 17.89 -28.92
CA TYR A 615 -59.01 18.41 -28.21
C TYR A 615 -58.90 19.94 -28.29
N PRO A 616 -58.30 20.58 -27.27
CA PRO A 616 -57.89 21.97 -27.39
C PRO A 616 -56.87 22.15 -28.53
N VAL A 617 -56.95 23.26 -29.25
CA VAL A 617 -56.01 23.65 -30.33
C VAL A 617 -55.27 24.95 -30.06
N THR A 618 -55.60 25.64 -28.96
CA THR A 618 -54.85 26.77 -28.44
C THR A 618 -54.71 26.63 -26.93
N ASN A 619 -53.74 27.32 -26.32
CA ASN A 619 -53.85 27.66 -24.89
C ASN A 619 -54.96 28.71 -24.71
N GLU A 620 -55.37 28.97 -23.47
CA GLU A 620 -56.32 30.03 -23.15
C GLU A 620 -55.71 31.41 -23.50
N ILE A 621 -56.44 32.19 -24.31
CA ILE A 621 -56.09 33.54 -24.75
C ILE A 621 -56.97 34.52 -23.97
N CYS A 622 -56.32 35.34 -23.14
CA CYS A 622 -56.98 36.33 -22.29
C CYS A 622 -56.73 37.75 -22.78
N GLY A 623 -57.53 38.70 -22.29
CA GLY A 623 -57.49 40.11 -22.70
C GLY A 623 -58.67 40.52 -23.58
N LEU A 624 -59.71 39.70 -23.61
CA LEU A 624 -60.98 40.07 -24.23
C LEU A 624 -61.71 41.13 -23.38
N THR A 625 -62.70 41.78 -23.98
CA THR A 625 -63.51 42.83 -23.36
C THR A 625 -64.07 42.41 -21.99
N GLY A 626 -63.99 43.31 -21.00
CA GLY A 626 -64.45 42.99 -19.63
C GLY A 626 -63.59 41.96 -18.89
N GLY A 627 -62.36 41.68 -19.35
CA GLY A 627 -61.44 40.73 -18.71
C GLY A 627 -61.69 39.27 -19.08
N GLY A 628 -62.39 39.02 -20.19
CA GLY A 628 -62.66 37.66 -20.64
C GLY A 628 -61.45 36.96 -21.25
N CYS A 629 -61.61 35.65 -21.39
CA CYS A 629 -60.66 34.76 -22.04
C CYS A 629 -61.40 33.79 -22.97
N TYR A 630 -60.71 33.22 -23.93
CA TYR A 630 -61.25 32.12 -24.73
C TYR A 630 -60.21 31.05 -25.01
N GLN A 631 -60.68 29.86 -25.37
CA GLN A 631 -59.84 28.78 -25.83
C GLN A 631 -60.45 28.11 -27.06
N GLY A 632 -59.60 27.85 -28.06
CA GLY A 632 -59.94 27.09 -29.25
C GLY A 632 -59.88 25.59 -29.01
N PHE A 633 -60.85 24.88 -29.58
CA PHE A 633 -60.94 23.43 -29.66
C PHE A 633 -61.18 23.03 -31.13
N GLN A 634 -60.92 21.77 -31.48
CA GLN A 634 -61.07 21.28 -32.86
C GLN A 634 -62.47 21.56 -33.44
N GLY A 635 -63.51 21.45 -32.59
CA GLY A 635 -64.92 21.63 -32.98
C GLY A 635 -65.54 22.98 -32.58
N GLY A 636 -64.80 23.91 -31.96
CA GLY A 636 -65.38 25.17 -31.50
C GLY A 636 -64.51 25.96 -30.53
N THR A 637 -65.13 26.80 -29.71
CA THR A 637 -64.42 27.63 -28.72
C THR A 637 -65.17 27.63 -27.39
N ILE A 638 -64.48 27.79 -26.27
CA ILE A 638 -65.10 28.12 -24.98
C ILE A 638 -64.65 29.52 -24.59
N HIS A 639 -65.60 30.39 -24.23
CA HIS A 639 -65.33 31.74 -23.76
C HIS A 639 -65.69 31.85 -22.29
N TYR A 640 -64.81 32.45 -21.51
CA TYR A 640 -65.02 32.82 -20.12
C TYR A 640 -65.12 34.33 -20.00
N ALA A 641 -66.07 34.81 -19.19
CA ALA A 641 -66.14 36.19 -18.77
C ALA A 641 -66.45 36.31 -17.27
N PRO A 642 -65.80 37.25 -16.55
CA PRO A 642 -66.15 37.56 -15.17
C PRO A 642 -67.64 37.90 -15.02
N GLY A 643 -68.30 37.31 -14.02
CA GLY A 643 -69.73 37.52 -13.77
C GLY A 643 -70.69 36.79 -14.71
N VAL A 644 -70.19 36.14 -15.77
CA VAL A 644 -71.00 35.36 -16.71
C VAL A 644 -70.76 33.86 -16.51
N GLY A 645 -69.51 33.42 -16.53
CA GLY A 645 -69.14 32.00 -16.54
C GLY A 645 -68.38 31.60 -17.81
N ALA A 646 -68.18 30.30 -18.01
CA ALA A 646 -67.49 29.75 -19.17
C ALA A 646 -68.44 28.92 -20.01
N TYR A 647 -68.64 29.29 -21.28
CA TYR A 647 -69.60 28.63 -22.16
C TYR A 647 -69.02 28.40 -23.55
N ALA A 648 -69.34 27.22 -24.10
CA ALA A 648 -68.90 26.80 -25.41
C ALA A 648 -69.71 27.49 -26.53
N THR A 649 -69.12 27.62 -27.71
CA THR A 649 -69.79 28.02 -28.95
C THR A 649 -69.23 27.15 -30.07
N TRP A 650 -70.10 26.60 -30.92
CA TRP A 650 -69.69 25.76 -32.06
C TRP A 650 -70.66 25.91 -33.25
N GLY A 651 -70.25 25.38 -34.40
CA GLY A 651 -71.08 25.30 -35.60
C GLY A 651 -71.68 26.64 -36.05
N GLY A 652 -72.92 26.59 -36.55
CA GLY A 652 -73.62 27.77 -37.07
C GLY A 652 -73.86 28.87 -36.03
N ILE A 653 -73.97 28.54 -34.73
CA ILE A 653 -74.14 29.54 -33.68
C ILE A 653 -72.86 30.37 -33.55
N ARG A 654 -71.70 29.72 -33.48
CA ARG A 654 -70.41 30.41 -33.42
C ARG A 654 -70.16 31.24 -34.68
N ALA A 655 -70.49 30.71 -35.86
CA ALA A 655 -70.35 31.44 -37.12
C ALA A 655 -71.19 32.73 -37.12
N THR A 656 -72.45 32.63 -36.69
CA THR A 656 -73.37 33.77 -36.58
C THR A 656 -72.91 34.78 -35.53
N TRP A 657 -72.50 34.32 -34.35
CA TRP A 657 -71.97 35.22 -33.33
C TRP A 657 -70.69 35.94 -33.79
N GLY A 658 -69.86 35.28 -34.58
CA GLY A 658 -68.67 35.88 -35.20
C GLY A 658 -68.98 36.99 -36.20
N THR A 659 -70.01 36.84 -37.05
CA THR A 659 -70.42 37.92 -37.97
C THR A 659 -71.00 39.13 -37.24
N LEU A 660 -71.46 38.93 -36.01
CA LEU A 660 -71.97 39.98 -35.12
C LEU A 660 -70.90 40.64 -34.26
N GLY A 661 -69.62 40.28 -34.43
CA GLY A 661 -68.50 40.89 -33.72
C GLY A 661 -68.10 40.20 -32.41
N TYR A 662 -68.50 38.93 -32.22
CA TYR A 662 -68.22 38.14 -31.01
C TYR A 662 -68.62 38.88 -29.72
N GLU A 663 -67.76 38.87 -28.69
CA GLU A 663 -68.00 39.50 -27.40
C GLU A 663 -68.07 41.04 -27.47
N ASN A 664 -67.53 41.64 -28.53
CA ASN A 664 -67.62 43.08 -28.79
C ASN A 664 -68.94 43.45 -29.48
N GLY A 665 -69.69 42.44 -29.93
CA GLY A 665 -70.98 42.57 -30.57
C GLY A 665 -72.12 42.84 -29.61
N ARG A 666 -73.28 43.20 -30.17
CA ARG A 666 -74.52 43.48 -29.40
C ARG A 666 -75.02 42.33 -28.53
N LEU A 667 -74.62 41.09 -28.82
CA LEU A 667 -75.03 39.92 -28.03
C LEU A 667 -74.22 39.79 -26.72
N GLY A 668 -72.99 40.31 -26.66
CA GLY A 668 -72.06 40.07 -25.56
C GLY A 668 -71.54 38.62 -25.52
N TYR A 669 -71.12 38.16 -24.34
CA TYR A 669 -70.65 36.79 -24.12
C TYR A 669 -71.79 35.76 -24.15
N PRO A 670 -71.49 34.49 -24.52
CA PRO A 670 -72.43 33.40 -24.34
C PRO A 670 -72.78 33.23 -22.85
N ALA A 671 -74.06 32.98 -22.55
CA ALA A 671 -74.59 32.84 -21.19
C ALA A 671 -74.99 31.39 -20.85
N GLU A 672 -74.98 30.49 -21.83
CA GLU A 672 -75.20 29.05 -21.66
C GLU A 672 -74.46 28.26 -22.76
N ASN A 673 -74.29 26.95 -22.59
CA ASN A 673 -73.80 26.09 -23.68
C ASN A 673 -74.91 25.89 -24.74
N PRO A 674 -74.59 25.75 -26.03
CA PRO A 674 -75.59 25.54 -27.07
C PRO A 674 -76.43 24.29 -26.81
N ARG A 675 -77.75 24.47 -26.86
CA ARG A 675 -78.74 23.40 -26.73
C ARG A 675 -79.14 22.94 -28.12
N CYS A 676 -78.53 21.85 -28.57
CA CYS A 676 -78.82 21.22 -29.85
C CYS A 676 -79.66 19.96 -29.65
N GLN A 677 -80.66 19.74 -30.49
CA GLN A 677 -81.35 18.46 -30.54
C GLN A 677 -80.42 17.38 -31.10
N SER A 678 -80.56 16.14 -30.61
CA SER A 678 -79.62 15.04 -30.89
C SER A 678 -79.58 14.59 -32.35
N THR A 679 -80.57 14.96 -33.17
CA THR A 679 -80.78 14.46 -34.54
C THR A 679 -80.97 15.54 -35.60
N SER A 680 -80.91 16.83 -35.25
CA SER A 680 -81.11 17.94 -36.20
C SER A 680 -80.00 19.00 -36.09
N SER A 681 -79.84 19.81 -37.14
CA SER A 681 -79.00 21.03 -37.14
C SER A 681 -79.61 22.17 -36.32
N GLU A 682 -80.68 21.90 -35.56
CA GLU A 682 -81.37 22.90 -34.75
C GLU A 682 -80.69 23.04 -33.40
N CYS A 683 -80.21 24.26 -33.13
CA CYS A 683 -79.50 24.61 -31.92
C CYS A 683 -79.91 26.01 -31.48
N ALA A 684 -80.06 26.23 -30.18
CA ALA A 684 -80.24 27.56 -29.62
C ALA A 684 -79.19 27.85 -28.55
N GLN A 685 -78.79 29.11 -28.43
CA GLN A 685 -77.90 29.57 -27.37
C GLN A 685 -78.28 30.97 -26.93
N ASN A 686 -78.40 31.15 -25.61
CA ASN A 686 -78.55 32.46 -25.00
C ASN A 686 -77.17 33.14 -24.83
N PHE A 687 -77.17 34.44 -25.06
CA PHE A 687 -76.07 35.37 -24.82
C PHE A 687 -76.52 36.41 -23.77
N GLN A 688 -75.58 37.19 -23.23
CA GLN A 688 -75.88 38.19 -22.19
C GLN A 688 -77.03 39.14 -22.59
N HIS A 689 -77.08 39.53 -23.86
CA HIS A 689 -78.01 40.54 -24.37
C HIS A 689 -78.87 40.04 -25.54
N GLY A 690 -79.09 38.73 -25.64
CA GLY A 690 -79.87 38.16 -26.75
C GLY A 690 -79.80 36.65 -26.89
N ALA A 691 -80.21 36.12 -28.03
CA ALA A 691 -80.12 34.70 -28.34
C ALA A 691 -79.88 34.47 -29.85
N VAL A 692 -79.24 33.35 -30.16
CA VAL A 692 -79.12 32.82 -31.53
C VAL A 692 -79.83 31.48 -31.59
N SER A 693 -80.76 31.33 -32.54
CA SER A 693 -81.48 30.08 -32.80
C SER A 693 -81.29 29.67 -34.26
N LEU A 694 -80.76 28.48 -34.46
CA LEU A 694 -80.70 27.78 -35.74
C LEU A 694 -81.89 26.85 -35.86
N THR A 695 -82.67 26.98 -36.92
CA THR A 695 -83.73 26.04 -37.29
C THR A 695 -83.52 25.57 -38.72
N THR A 696 -84.27 24.57 -39.15
CA THR A 696 -84.34 24.16 -40.56
C THR A 696 -84.79 25.30 -41.50
N ALA A 697 -85.48 26.33 -40.99
CA ALA A 697 -85.94 27.48 -41.77
C ALA A 697 -84.91 28.64 -41.86
N GLY A 698 -83.82 28.59 -41.09
CA GLY A 698 -82.76 29.61 -41.12
C GLY A 698 -82.23 29.98 -39.74
N THR A 699 -81.38 31.00 -39.70
CA THR A 699 -80.79 31.53 -38.45
C THR A 699 -81.56 32.76 -37.99
N THR A 700 -82.03 32.76 -36.75
CA THR A 700 -82.67 33.92 -36.12
C THR A 700 -81.81 34.45 -34.98
N VAL A 701 -81.66 35.78 -34.92
CA VAL A 701 -80.95 36.49 -33.85
C VAL A 701 -81.93 37.44 -33.17
N SER A 702 -82.06 37.34 -31.85
CA SER A 702 -82.86 38.25 -31.03
C SER A 702 -81.98 39.02 -30.06
N TYR A 703 -82.36 40.26 -29.77
CA TYR A 703 -81.69 41.14 -28.80
C TYR A 703 -82.62 41.43 -27.63
N ARG A 704 -82.07 41.58 -26.43
CA ARG A 704 -82.78 41.99 -25.21
C ARG A 704 -82.73 43.49 -25.01
#